data_AF-A0A6P1CJV6-F1
#
_entry.id   AF-A0A6P1CJV6-F1
#
_cell.length_a   1.000
_cell.length_b   1.000
_cell.length_c   1.000
_cell.angle_alpha   90.00
_cell.angle_beta   90.00
_cell.angle_gamma   90.00
#
_symmetry.space_group_name_H-M   'P 1'
#
loop_
_entity.id
_entity.type
_entity.pdbx_description
1 polymer ?
#
loop_
_entity_poly.entity_id
_entity_poly.type
_entity_poly.pdbx_seq_one_letter_code
_entity_poly.pdbx_strand_id
1 'polypeptide(L)'
;MDWLFAPFEVSFVQRALWGGLLVSCLCAVAGTWVVVRGMAFLSDAMAHGMLPGVAIASLLGGNLLLGAAASAAAMAVGVTVLSRNRRMSADTGIGLLFVGMLALGVIIVSRSQSFAVDLTGFLFGDVLATSRQDLLFLSAALLIALVVTVLGHRAFLALTFDPRIAQTLGLAPRRAQFALVGLLTLAIVASFHIVGTLLVFGLLIAPPAAALFFAHRIPAVMVLAAVFGSASTVIGLLISWHAGTAAGATIAGTAVGLFFVSALVSRLREWVTLRAATTPVTVAAALALAFPLVGCGAGTEPAPAEPTPHGYVAGAEETAEAQPRLVVADRGSGAVRVVDLITEEVTELGSVDGVSAIAGDGRYAYLSAQGSTRVVDSGSWMVDHGDHVHYYRAAARELGQLGAAAVTGAYSDKSVATVIGDAGTTVVDRTALDEGSVRELDALAGAIGVPYAGRLVVASSGRIEVRSRDGAEVTALDTPCPNPRGQALTRRGVVIGCADGAVLVAEQDSRFTATKISDGMGEPADAFFHRPGSTTLVTRSGPDAAAVLEVSSRRWSRISTGPVVATNTAGAGTPIMVLTAGGVLHGYDPMSGAEIARTTVLAAPLAPGAPAPVIVVDSNRAYVNDSAARVVHEIDYNDNLRIARTFTLDIAPDLMVETGR
;
A
#
# COMPACT_ATOMS: atom_id res chain seq x y z
N MET A 1 -19.37 -27.60 -3.78
CA MET A 1 -19.87 -26.52 -2.90
C MET A 1 -18.71 -25.67 -2.40
N ASP A 2 -17.56 -26.30 -2.19
CA ASP A 2 -16.30 -25.67 -1.76
C ASP A 2 -15.89 -24.45 -2.60
N TRP A 3 -16.08 -24.48 -3.93
CA TRP A 3 -15.82 -23.33 -4.81
C TRP A 3 -16.59 -22.04 -4.42
N LEU A 4 -17.79 -22.16 -3.85
CA LEU A 4 -18.60 -21.00 -3.41
C LEU A 4 -18.29 -20.54 -1.98
N PHE A 5 -17.85 -21.46 -1.11
CA PHE A 5 -17.70 -21.18 0.33
C PHE A 5 -16.24 -21.02 0.77
N ALA A 6 -15.29 -21.64 0.07
CA ALA A 6 -13.86 -21.56 0.39
C ALA A 6 -13.33 -20.13 0.55
N PRO A 7 -13.71 -19.13 -0.29
CA PRO A 7 -13.25 -17.76 -0.09
C PRO A 7 -13.72 -17.19 1.26
N PHE A 8 -14.92 -17.57 1.70
CA PHE A 8 -15.55 -17.06 2.92
C PHE A 8 -15.18 -17.83 4.18
N GLU A 9 -14.34 -18.86 4.11
CA GLU A 9 -13.73 -19.46 5.31
C GLU A 9 -12.58 -18.59 5.83
N VAL A 10 -12.00 -17.76 4.96
CA VAL A 10 -10.88 -16.90 5.28
C VAL A 10 -11.37 -15.63 5.99
N SER A 11 -10.79 -15.37 7.18
CA SER A 11 -11.31 -14.34 8.08
C SER A 11 -11.27 -12.91 7.51
N PHE A 12 -10.32 -12.58 6.63
CA PHE A 12 -10.25 -11.25 6.00
C PHE A 12 -11.30 -11.07 4.90
N VAL A 13 -11.58 -12.11 4.11
CA VAL A 13 -12.66 -12.10 3.11
C VAL A 13 -14.03 -12.03 3.78
N GLN A 14 -14.23 -12.66 4.94
CA GLN A 14 -15.44 -12.49 5.73
C GLN A 14 -15.66 -11.03 6.16
N ARG A 15 -14.59 -10.35 6.62
CA ARG A 15 -14.68 -8.93 7.00
C ARG A 15 -14.95 -8.05 5.78
N ALA A 16 -14.31 -8.32 4.65
CA ALA A 16 -14.57 -7.67 3.38
C ALA A 16 -16.04 -7.83 2.95
N LEU A 17 -16.62 -9.03 3.12
CA LEU A 17 -18.03 -9.29 2.86
C LEU A 17 -18.93 -8.44 3.77
N TRP A 18 -18.74 -8.50 5.09
CA TRP A 18 -19.55 -7.70 6.02
C TRP A 18 -19.41 -6.19 5.78
N GLY A 19 -18.19 -5.72 5.51
CA GLY A 19 -17.92 -4.32 5.16
C GLY A 19 -18.65 -3.90 3.89
N GLY A 20 -18.52 -4.68 2.82
CA GLY A 20 -19.20 -4.42 1.54
C GLY A 20 -20.72 -4.50 1.63
N LEU A 21 -21.29 -5.37 2.47
CA LEU A 21 -22.73 -5.42 2.75
C LEU A 21 -23.22 -4.15 3.46
N LEU A 22 -22.50 -3.69 4.49
CA LEU A 22 -22.83 -2.47 5.21
C LEU A 22 -22.73 -1.24 4.30
N VAL A 23 -21.68 -1.15 3.50
CA VAL A 23 -21.48 -0.08 2.51
C VAL A 23 -22.57 -0.12 1.46
N SER A 24 -22.92 -1.29 0.94
CA SER A 24 -24.04 -1.46 -0.01
C SER A 24 -25.36 -0.95 0.57
N CYS A 25 -25.65 -1.25 1.85
CA CYS A 25 -26.84 -0.75 2.52
C CYS A 25 -26.81 0.79 2.70
N LEU A 26 -25.67 1.32 3.14
CA LEU A 26 -25.48 2.75 3.35
C LEU A 26 -25.61 3.54 2.04
N CYS A 27 -24.93 3.07 0.99
CA CYS A 27 -25.01 3.62 -0.36
C CYS A 27 -26.41 3.46 -0.97
N ALA A 28 -27.14 2.37 -0.70
CA ALA A 28 -28.51 2.23 -1.17
C ALA A 28 -29.45 3.30 -0.58
N VAL A 29 -29.31 3.59 0.71
CA VAL A 29 -30.12 4.61 1.42
C VAL A 29 -29.82 6.02 0.88
N ALA A 30 -28.55 6.41 0.83
CA ALA A 30 -28.16 7.74 0.35
C ALA A 30 -28.34 7.87 -1.17
N GLY A 31 -27.92 6.86 -1.93
CA GLY A 31 -27.91 6.81 -3.38
C GLY A 31 -29.30 6.82 -4.02
N THR A 32 -30.31 6.23 -3.36
CA THR A 32 -31.71 6.32 -3.85
C THR A 32 -32.15 7.78 -3.98
N TRP A 33 -31.81 8.64 -3.02
CA TRP A 33 -32.14 10.07 -3.11
C TRP A 33 -31.31 10.81 -4.15
N VAL A 34 -30.07 10.39 -4.37
CA VAL A 34 -29.21 10.94 -5.43
C VAL A 34 -29.79 10.67 -6.81
N VAL A 35 -30.14 9.40 -7.09
CA VAL A 35 -30.64 8.98 -8.41
C VAL A 35 -32.02 9.56 -8.68
N VAL A 36 -32.96 9.49 -7.74
CA VAL A 36 -34.34 10.00 -7.95
C VAL A 36 -34.37 11.52 -8.17
N ARG A 37 -33.40 12.26 -7.61
CA ARG A 37 -33.26 13.71 -7.82
C ARG A 37 -32.32 14.11 -8.95
N GLY A 38 -31.71 13.15 -9.66
CA GLY A 38 -30.77 13.43 -10.74
C GLY A 38 -29.46 14.10 -10.29
N MET A 39 -29.02 13.88 -9.05
CA MET A 39 -27.84 14.55 -8.47
C MET A 39 -26.55 13.71 -8.57
N ALA A 40 -26.42 12.82 -9.56
CA ALA A 40 -25.25 11.94 -9.68
C ALA A 40 -23.92 12.73 -9.80
N PHE A 41 -23.94 13.92 -10.40
CA PHE A 41 -22.78 14.80 -10.47
C PHE A 41 -22.34 15.30 -9.08
N LEU A 42 -23.28 15.51 -8.16
CA LEU A 42 -22.96 15.93 -6.79
C LEU A 42 -22.16 14.85 -6.05
N SER A 43 -22.47 13.57 -6.24
CA SER A 43 -21.73 12.50 -5.59
C SER A 43 -20.27 12.40 -6.03
N ASP A 44 -20.02 12.53 -7.33
CA ASP A 44 -18.65 12.53 -7.86
C ASP A 44 -17.88 13.79 -7.44
N ALA A 45 -18.56 14.94 -7.46
CA ALA A 45 -17.99 16.19 -6.98
C ALA A 45 -17.55 16.10 -5.51
N MET A 46 -18.39 15.51 -4.65
CA MET A 46 -18.09 15.29 -3.23
C MET A 46 -16.91 14.34 -3.02
N ALA A 47 -16.75 13.32 -3.86
CA ALA A 47 -15.62 12.38 -3.78
C ALA A 47 -14.27 13.11 -3.93
N HIS A 48 -14.16 13.95 -4.95
CA HIS A 48 -12.97 14.76 -5.21
C HIS A 48 -12.86 15.97 -4.27
N GLY A 49 -13.98 16.46 -3.74
CA GLY A 49 -14.03 17.47 -2.69
C GLY A 49 -13.37 17.03 -1.38
N MET A 50 -13.12 15.73 -1.16
CA MET A 50 -12.35 15.26 -0.01
C MET A 50 -10.84 15.50 -0.15
N LEU A 51 -10.34 15.60 -1.39
CA LEU A 51 -8.90 15.62 -1.68
C LEU A 51 -8.11 16.70 -0.92
N PRO A 52 -8.55 17.97 -0.82
CA PRO A 52 -7.81 18.97 -0.04
C PRO A 52 -7.65 18.59 1.42
N GLY A 53 -8.70 18.08 2.04
CA GLY A 53 -8.67 17.68 3.45
C GLY A 53 -7.81 16.46 3.70
N VAL A 54 -7.91 15.45 2.83
CA VAL A 54 -7.02 14.29 2.84
C VAL A 54 -5.57 14.74 2.68
N ALA A 55 -5.32 15.68 1.76
CA ALA A 55 -3.99 16.19 1.51
C ALA A 55 -3.41 16.94 2.72
N ILE A 56 -4.20 17.81 3.34
CA ILE A 56 -3.80 18.57 4.55
C ILE A 56 -3.57 17.62 5.73
N ALA A 57 -4.49 16.67 5.97
CA ALA A 57 -4.34 15.71 7.06
C ALA A 57 -3.09 14.85 6.88
N SER A 58 -2.83 14.37 5.66
CA SER A 58 -1.61 13.63 5.32
C SER A 58 -0.35 14.46 5.58
N LEU A 59 -0.33 15.74 5.17
CA LEU A 59 0.81 16.64 5.39
C LEU A 59 1.09 16.94 6.86
N LEU A 60 0.05 16.96 7.69
CA LEU A 60 0.16 17.22 9.13
C LEU A 60 0.40 15.94 9.95
N GLY A 61 0.48 14.77 9.31
CA GLY A 61 0.53 13.47 10.01
C GLY A 61 -0.73 13.18 10.82
N GLY A 62 -1.86 13.79 10.46
CA GLY A 62 -3.14 13.66 11.13
C GLY A 62 -4.03 12.56 10.55
N ASN A 63 -5.22 12.39 11.15
CA ASN A 63 -6.18 11.38 10.70
C ASN A 63 -6.82 11.77 9.35
N LEU A 64 -6.61 10.93 8.33
CA LEU A 64 -7.11 11.10 6.97
C LEU A 64 -8.64 11.18 6.89
N LEU A 65 -9.36 10.40 7.70
CA LEU A 65 -10.82 10.40 7.77
C LEU A 65 -11.35 11.75 8.26
N LEU A 66 -10.70 12.35 9.26
CA LEU A 66 -11.08 13.68 9.77
C LEU A 66 -10.79 14.77 8.73
N GLY A 67 -9.67 14.67 8.02
CA GLY A 67 -9.35 15.56 6.90
C GLY A 67 -10.41 15.49 5.80
N ALA A 68 -10.71 14.28 5.32
CA ALA A 68 -11.76 14.02 4.34
C ALA A 68 -13.12 14.55 4.80
N ALA A 69 -13.51 14.26 6.05
CA ALA A 69 -14.77 14.71 6.63
C ALA A 69 -14.86 16.25 6.67
N ALA A 70 -13.80 16.93 7.11
CA ALA A 70 -13.77 18.39 7.18
C ALA A 70 -13.91 19.04 5.79
N SER A 71 -13.19 18.51 4.79
CA SER A 71 -13.24 19.02 3.42
C SER A 71 -14.58 18.71 2.74
N ALA A 72 -15.12 17.51 2.92
CA ALA A 72 -16.44 17.15 2.42
C ALA A 72 -17.55 18.00 3.08
N ALA A 73 -17.42 18.31 4.37
CA ALA A 73 -18.33 19.22 5.07
C ALA A 73 -18.23 20.65 4.52
N ALA A 74 -17.02 21.15 4.25
CA ALA A 74 -16.81 22.44 3.62
C ALA A 74 -17.45 22.48 2.22
N MET A 75 -17.30 21.41 1.43
CA MET A 75 -17.98 21.28 0.13
C MET A 75 -19.50 21.27 0.27
N ALA A 76 -20.04 20.48 1.20
CA ALA A 76 -21.48 20.39 1.45
C ALA A 76 -22.09 21.75 1.83
N VAL A 77 -21.41 22.51 2.68
CA VAL A 77 -21.78 23.88 3.04
C VAL A 77 -21.70 24.79 1.82
N GLY A 78 -20.60 24.72 1.06
CA GLY A 78 -20.41 25.45 -0.19
C GLY A 78 -21.55 25.25 -1.17
N VAL A 79 -21.89 23.99 -1.47
CA VAL A 79 -23.00 23.62 -2.37
C VAL A 79 -24.33 24.14 -1.83
N THR A 80 -24.57 24.03 -0.53
CA THR A 80 -25.81 24.53 0.10
C THR A 80 -25.92 26.06 0.08
N VAL A 81 -24.81 26.77 0.17
CA VAL A 81 -24.78 28.24 0.10
C VAL A 81 -24.93 28.70 -1.35
N LEU A 82 -24.20 28.08 -2.28
CA LEU A 82 -24.14 28.49 -3.67
C LEU A 82 -25.45 28.18 -4.42
N SER A 83 -26.11 27.08 -4.07
CA SER A 83 -27.46 26.72 -4.56
C SER A 83 -28.57 27.71 -4.13
N ARG A 84 -28.29 28.67 -3.25
CA ARG A 84 -29.24 29.75 -2.91
C ARG A 84 -29.28 30.85 -3.97
N ASN A 85 -28.24 30.98 -4.80
CA ASN A 85 -28.16 32.05 -5.77
C ASN A 85 -29.05 31.74 -6.98
N ARG A 86 -30.14 32.49 -7.14
CA ARG A 86 -31.08 32.29 -8.26
C ARG A 86 -30.49 32.60 -9.64
N ARG A 87 -29.33 33.26 -9.72
CA ARG A 87 -28.67 33.59 -10.98
C ARG A 87 -27.78 32.46 -11.51
N MET A 88 -27.54 31.41 -10.72
CA MET A 88 -26.62 30.33 -11.06
C MET A 88 -27.33 28.98 -10.91
N SER A 89 -27.13 28.06 -11.86
CA SER A 89 -27.69 26.71 -11.71
C SER A 89 -26.98 25.96 -10.58
N ALA A 90 -27.68 25.04 -9.94
CA ALA A 90 -27.09 24.21 -8.88
C ALA A 90 -25.89 23.41 -9.42
N ASP A 91 -25.98 22.89 -10.64
CA ASP A 91 -24.93 22.11 -11.29
C ASP A 91 -23.69 22.96 -11.60
N THR A 92 -23.87 24.22 -12.03
CA THR A 92 -22.74 25.15 -12.22
C THR A 92 -22.05 25.44 -10.89
N GLY A 93 -22.81 25.59 -9.79
CA GLY A 93 -22.23 25.79 -8.46
C GLY A 93 -21.43 24.59 -7.97
N ILE A 94 -21.97 23.38 -8.15
CA ILE A 94 -21.28 22.13 -7.84
C ILE A 94 -20.01 22.01 -8.68
N GLY A 95 -20.07 22.30 -9.97
CA GLY A 95 -18.93 22.23 -10.89
C GLY A 95 -17.80 23.20 -10.53
N LEU A 96 -18.13 24.45 -10.17
CA LEU A 96 -17.11 25.42 -9.71
C LEU A 96 -16.44 24.98 -8.41
N LEU A 97 -17.23 24.46 -7.45
CA LEU A 97 -16.68 23.96 -6.20
C LEU A 97 -15.82 22.71 -6.41
N PHE A 98 -16.26 21.81 -7.27
CA PHE A 98 -15.50 20.62 -7.67
C PHE A 98 -14.14 21.01 -8.25
N VAL A 99 -14.10 21.85 -9.28
CA VAL A 99 -12.84 22.28 -9.90
C VAL A 99 -11.97 23.05 -8.90
N GLY A 100 -12.57 23.95 -8.11
CA GLY A 100 -11.84 24.75 -7.14
C GLY A 100 -11.21 23.91 -6.02
N MET A 101 -11.95 22.94 -5.48
CA MET A 101 -11.44 22.04 -4.45
C MET A 101 -10.43 21.05 -5.01
N LEU A 102 -10.69 20.47 -6.19
CA LEU A 102 -9.73 19.60 -6.86
C LEU A 102 -8.42 20.34 -7.12
N ALA A 103 -8.48 21.56 -7.68
CA ALA A 103 -7.31 22.39 -7.91
C ALA A 103 -6.58 22.73 -6.60
N LEU A 104 -7.31 23.06 -5.53
CA LEU A 104 -6.71 23.30 -4.21
C LEU A 104 -5.98 22.05 -3.69
N GLY A 105 -6.61 20.88 -3.79
CA GLY A 105 -6.00 19.61 -3.40
C GLY A 105 -4.72 19.35 -4.20
N VAL A 106 -4.78 19.48 -5.52
CA VAL A 106 -3.62 19.30 -6.41
C VAL A 106 -2.50 20.31 -6.10
N ILE A 107 -2.81 21.59 -5.83
CA ILE A 107 -1.81 22.60 -5.45
C ILE A 107 -1.11 22.25 -4.12
N ILE A 108 -1.87 21.76 -3.14
CA ILE A 108 -1.34 21.33 -1.85
C ILE A 108 -0.40 20.13 -2.06
N VAL A 109 -0.83 19.16 -2.87
CA VAL A 109 -0.05 17.96 -3.20
C VAL A 109 1.21 18.31 -3.99
N SER A 110 1.12 19.13 -5.04
CA SER A 110 2.23 19.46 -5.93
C SER A 110 3.36 20.22 -5.22
N ARG A 111 3.05 20.92 -4.13
CA ARG A 111 4.03 21.64 -3.32
C ARG A 111 4.71 20.74 -2.29
N SER A 112 4.20 19.53 -2.09
CA SER A 112 4.72 18.58 -1.13
C SER A 112 5.71 17.63 -1.78
N GLN A 113 6.96 17.72 -1.35
CA GLN A 113 8.03 16.78 -1.71
C GLN A 113 7.93 15.44 -0.96
N SER A 114 6.87 15.25 -0.15
CA SER A 114 6.67 14.09 0.73
C SER A 114 5.28 13.47 0.61
N PHE A 115 4.47 13.85 -0.39
CA PHE A 115 3.14 13.29 -0.60
C PHE A 115 3.22 11.92 -1.25
N ALA A 116 3.17 10.86 -0.44
CA ALA A 116 2.98 9.49 -0.90
C ALA A 116 1.58 9.05 -0.49
N VAL A 117 0.56 9.57 -1.17
CA VAL A 117 -0.76 8.94 -1.11
C VAL A 117 -0.73 7.79 -2.09
N ASP A 118 -0.98 6.59 -1.59
CA ASP A 118 -1.31 5.45 -2.42
C ASP A 118 -2.58 5.79 -3.22
N LEU A 119 -2.40 6.31 -4.45
CA LEU A 119 -3.52 6.65 -5.33
C LEU A 119 -4.39 5.42 -5.57
N THR A 120 -3.78 4.24 -5.63
CA THR A 120 -4.45 2.96 -5.82
C THR A 120 -5.35 2.67 -4.62
N GLY A 121 -4.82 2.78 -3.40
CA GLY A 121 -5.59 2.68 -2.16
C GLY A 121 -6.68 3.75 -2.02
N PHE A 122 -6.48 4.97 -2.52
CA PHE A 122 -7.51 6.02 -2.49
C PHE A 122 -8.62 5.80 -3.54
N LEU A 123 -8.25 5.35 -4.75
CA LEU A 123 -9.18 5.15 -5.85
C LEU A 123 -9.99 3.86 -5.67
N PHE A 124 -9.32 2.76 -5.32
CA PHE A 124 -9.88 1.41 -5.28
C PHE A 124 -10.14 0.88 -3.87
N GLY A 125 -9.55 1.50 -2.83
CA GLY A 125 -9.64 1.01 -1.46
C GLY A 125 -8.89 -0.30 -1.26
N ASP A 126 -8.80 -0.74 -0.01
CA ASP A 126 -8.42 -2.11 0.33
C ASP A 126 -9.56 -2.77 1.12
N VAL A 127 -10.52 -3.32 0.36
CA VAL A 127 -11.68 -4.00 0.93
C VAL A 127 -11.26 -5.21 1.77
N LEU A 128 -10.15 -5.86 1.42
CA LEU A 128 -9.65 -7.05 2.09
C LEU A 128 -9.00 -6.71 3.44
N ALA A 129 -8.43 -5.51 3.58
CA ALA A 129 -7.86 -5.00 4.83
C ALA A 129 -8.91 -4.51 5.87
N THR A 130 -10.21 -4.67 5.62
CA THR A 130 -11.27 -4.22 6.54
C THR A 130 -11.08 -4.75 7.96
N SER A 131 -11.01 -3.84 8.95
CA SER A 131 -10.86 -4.19 10.37
C SER A 131 -12.22 -4.33 11.08
N ARG A 132 -12.20 -4.84 12.33
CA ARG A 132 -13.43 -4.89 13.16
C ARG A 132 -13.93 -3.50 13.56
N GLN A 133 -13.03 -2.54 13.73
CA GLN A 133 -13.41 -1.16 14.07
C GLN A 133 -14.14 -0.51 12.90
N ASP A 134 -13.71 -0.78 11.66
CA ASP A 134 -14.37 -0.27 10.45
C ASP A 134 -15.82 -0.74 10.34
N LEU A 135 -16.09 -2.01 10.68
CA LEU A 135 -17.46 -2.55 10.71
C LEU A 135 -18.34 -1.83 11.73
N LEU A 136 -17.79 -1.49 12.91
CA LEU A 136 -18.51 -0.72 13.92
C LEU A 136 -18.81 0.70 13.42
N PHE A 137 -17.83 1.38 12.82
CA PHE A 137 -18.03 2.71 12.24
C PHE A 137 -19.08 2.70 11.12
N LEU A 138 -19.02 1.73 10.20
CA LEU A 138 -20.00 1.57 9.13
C LEU A 138 -21.40 1.27 9.67
N SER A 139 -21.51 0.42 10.69
CA SER A 139 -22.81 0.10 11.30
C SER A 139 -23.45 1.32 11.98
N ALA A 140 -22.64 2.15 12.65
CA ALA A 140 -23.10 3.40 13.25
C ALA A 140 -23.51 4.42 12.16
N ALA A 141 -22.71 4.56 11.10
CA ALA A 141 -23.03 5.44 9.97
C ALA A 141 -24.33 5.01 9.26
N LEU A 142 -24.53 3.71 9.05
CA LEU A 142 -25.77 3.15 8.50
C LEU A 142 -26.98 3.44 9.39
N LEU A 143 -26.84 3.26 10.71
CA LEU A 143 -27.92 3.59 11.65
C LEU A 143 -28.30 5.07 11.59
N ILE A 144 -27.31 5.96 11.60
CA ILE A 144 -27.53 7.41 11.46
C ILE A 144 -28.21 7.73 10.13
N ALA A 145 -27.74 7.15 9.02
CA ALA A 145 -28.31 7.34 7.70
C ALA A 145 -29.78 6.89 7.62
N LEU A 146 -30.13 5.76 8.24
CA LEU A 146 -31.50 5.27 8.33
C LEU A 146 -32.38 6.21 9.17
N VAL A 147 -31.91 6.65 10.33
CA VAL A 147 -32.63 7.60 11.19
C VAL A 147 -32.91 8.92 10.46
N VAL A 148 -31.88 9.50 9.82
CA VAL A 148 -32.03 10.72 9.02
C VAL A 148 -33.01 10.53 7.87
N THR A 149 -32.95 9.37 7.19
CA THR A 149 -33.86 9.07 6.08
C THR A 149 -35.30 8.89 6.53
N VAL A 150 -35.55 8.20 7.64
CA VAL A 150 -36.88 7.97 8.18
C VAL A 150 -37.50 9.29 8.67
N LEU A 151 -36.75 10.07 9.47
CA LEU A 151 -37.22 11.36 9.98
C LEU A 151 -37.40 12.39 8.84
N GLY A 152 -36.50 12.37 7.86
CA GLY A 152 -36.50 13.29 6.72
C GLY A 152 -37.41 12.89 5.56
N HIS A 153 -37.98 11.67 5.56
CA HIS A 153 -38.62 11.05 4.39
C HIS A 153 -39.63 11.96 3.69
N ARG A 154 -40.58 12.53 4.44
CA ARG A 154 -41.63 13.41 3.89
C ARG A 154 -41.05 14.68 3.27
N ALA A 155 -40.03 15.26 3.91
CA ALA A 155 -39.39 16.47 3.45
C ALA A 155 -38.52 16.23 2.21
N PHE A 156 -37.77 15.12 2.17
CA PHE A 156 -36.97 14.71 1.00
C PHE A 156 -37.85 14.41 -0.21
N LEU A 157 -38.97 13.71 0.01
CA LEU A 157 -39.94 13.41 -1.05
C LEU A 157 -40.56 14.69 -1.61
N ALA A 158 -41.03 15.61 -0.75
CA ALA A 158 -41.59 16.89 -1.19
C ALA A 158 -40.56 17.74 -1.98
N LEU A 159 -39.29 17.71 -1.56
CA LEU A 159 -38.19 18.41 -2.22
C LEU A 159 -37.83 17.82 -3.59
N THR A 160 -38.14 16.54 -3.81
CA THR A 160 -37.93 15.87 -5.11
C THR A 160 -38.91 16.37 -6.17
N PHE A 161 -40.14 16.70 -5.78
CA PHE A 161 -41.17 17.21 -6.71
C PHE A 161 -41.03 18.70 -7.00
N ASP A 162 -41.14 19.56 -5.97
CA ASP A 162 -40.93 21.01 -6.10
C ASP A 162 -40.60 21.60 -4.70
N PRO A 163 -39.51 22.38 -4.56
CA PRO A 163 -39.21 23.11 -3.33
C PRO A 163 -40.36 23.97 -2.79
N ARG A 164 -41.24 24.50 -3.65
CA ARG A 164 -42.43 25.27 -3.29
C ARG A 164 -43.48 24.41 -2.60
N ILE A 165 -43.68 23.16 -3.03
CA ILE A 165 -44.59 22.21 -2.39
C ILE A 165 -44.10 21.95 -0.95
N ALA A 166 -42.81 21.66 -0.78
CA ALA A 166 -42.22 21.49 0.54
C ALA A 166 -42.36 22.74 1.43
N GLN A 167 -42.32 23.94 0.85
CA GLN A 167 -42.53 25.18 1.59
C GLN A 167 -43.99 25.36 2.03
N THR A 168 -44.96 25.06 1.16
CA THR A 168 -46.40 25.13 1.49
C THR A 168 -46.83 24.10 2.53
N LEU A 169 -46.17 22.93 2.55
CA LEU A 169 -46.41 21.88 3.54
C LEU A 169 -45.68 22.12 4.88
N GLY A 170 -44.95 23.24 5.03
CA GLY A 170 -44.21 23.55 6.25
C GLY A 170 -42.95 22.70 6.48
N LEU A 171 -42.48 21.97 5.48
CA LEU A 171 -41.40 20.97 5.58
C LEU A 171 -39.98 21.56 5.43
N ALA A 172 -39.83 22.87 5.65
CA ALA A 172 -38.55 23.59 5.68
C ALA A 172 -37.53 23.12 4.61
N PRO A 173 -37.78 23.35 3.30
CA PRO A 173 -37.01 22.77 2.19
C PRO A 173 -35.50 22.98 2.28
N ARG A 174 -35.06 24.08 2.90
CA ARG A 174 -33.64 24.38 3.13
C ARG A 174 -32.96 23.39 4.08
N ARG A 175 -33.63 23.02 5.18
CA ARG A 175 -33.13 22.04 6.14
C ARG A 175 -33.11 20.64 5.51
N ALA A 176 -34.13 20.33 4.70
CA ALA A 176 -34.21 19.07 3.96
C ALA A 176 -33.05 18.93 2.95
N GLN A 177 -32.75 19.99 2.17
CA GLN A 177 -31.59 19.97 1.26
C GLN A 177 -30.28 19.77 2.02
N PHE A 178 -30.07 20.51 3.13
CA PHE A 178 -28.85 20.37 3.93
C PHE A 178 -28.71 18.96 4.53
N ALA A 179 -29.79 18.39 5.06
CA ALA A 179 -29.80 17.03 5.59
C ALA A 179 -29.53 15.97 4.51
N LEU A 180 -30.02 16.18 3.28
CA LEU A 180 -29.80 15.26 2.16
C LEU A 180 -28.35 15.32 1.67
N VAL A 181 -27.76 16.52 1.56
CA VAL A 181 -26.33 16.66 1.27
C VAL A 181 -25.49 16.08 2.40
N GLY A 182 -25.86 16.30 3.66
CA GLY A 182 -25.18 15.70 4.82
C GLY A 182 -25.26 14.16 4.87
N LEU A 183 -26.40 13.58 4.49
CA LEU A 183 -26.57 12.13 4.34
C LEU A 183 -25.63 11.56 3.28
N LEU A 184 -25.51 12.27 2.15
CA LEU A 184 -24.57 11.90 1.08
C LEU A 184 -23.11 12.02 1.55
N THR A 185 -22.76 13.12 2.21
CA THR A 185 -21.44 13.32 2.81
C THR A 185 -21.09 12.19 3.79
N LEU A 186 -22.03 11.84 4.68
CA LEU A 186 -21.84 10.75 5.64
C LEU A 186 -21.58 9.42 4.92
N ALA A 187 -22.38 9.08 3.91
CA ALA A 187 -22.23 7.83 3.15
C ALA A 187 -20.87 7.75 2.44
N ILE A 188 -20.44 8.84 1.79
CA ILE A 188 -19.16 8.91 1.09
C ILE A 188 -18.00 8.83 2.09
N VAL A 189 -17.99 9.67 3.12
CA VAL A 189 -16.90 9.77 4.10
C VAL A 189 -16.76 8.49 4.93
N ALA A 190 -17.86 7.87 5.34
CA ALA A 190 -17.80 6.64 6.14
C ALA A 190 -17.34 5.42 5.34
N SER A 191 -17.44 5.46 4.01
CA SER A 191 -17.16 4.31 3.15
C SER A 191 -15.84 4.44 2.37
N PHE A 192 -15.38 5.66 2.05
CA PHE A 192 -14.24 5.83 1.14
C PHE A 192 -12.93 5.25 1.68
N HIS A 193 -12.67 5.33 2.99
CA HIS A 193 -11.39 4.87 3.55
C HIS A 193 -11.29 3.35 3.62
N ILE A 194 -12.42 2.65 3.48
CA ILE A 194 -12.51 1.19 3.52
C ILE A 194 -12.52 0.65 2.10
N VAL A 195 -13.39 1.21 1.25
CA VAL A 195 -13.75 0.61 -0.03
C VAL A 195 -13.28 1.42 -1.24
N GLY A 196 -12.69 2.60 -1.03
CA GLY A 196 -12.22 3.48 -2.09
C GLY A 196 -13.32 4.33 -2.72
N THR A 197 -12.92 5.41 -3.36
CA THR A 197 -13.86 6.37 -3.98
C THR A 197 -14.62 5.79 -5.17
N LEU A 198 -13.98 4.92 -5.97
CA LEU A 198 -14.59 4.29 -7.15
C LEU A 198 -15.75 3.37 -6.76
N LEU A 199 -15.53 2.48 -5.80
CA LEU A 199 -16.57 1.52 -5.41
C LEU A 199 -17.71 2.21 -4.67
N VAL A 200 -17.43 3.20 -3.84
CA VAL A 200 -18.47 4.04 -3.22
C VAL A 200 -19.36 4.67 -4.28
N PHE A 201 -18.78 5.27 -5.32
CA PHE A 201 -19.56 5.85 -6.42
C PHE A 201 -20.38 4.80 -7.17
N GLY A 202 -19.77 3.65 -7.48
CA GLY A 202 -20.44 2.53 -8.14
C GLY A 202 -21.67 2.04 -7.37
N LEU A 203 -21.53 1.79 -6.06
CA LEU A 203 -22.62 1.31 -5.20
C LEU A 203 -23.66 2.40 -4.87
N LEU A 204 -23.27 3.67 -4.90
CA LEU A 204 -24.18 4.79 -4.68
C LEU A 204 -25.10 5.03 -5.89
N ILE A 205 -24.65 4.73 -7.11
CA ILE A 205 -25.40 5.03 -8.34
C ILE A 205 -26.02 3.79 -8.98
N ALA A 206 -25.26 2.73 -9.22
CA ALA A 206 -25.71 1.62 -10.06
C ALA A 206 -26.85 0.79 -9.42
N PRO A 207 -26.75 0.33 -8.14
CA PRO A 207 -27.84 -0.42 -7.52
C PRO A 207 -29.16 0.36 -7.39
N PRO A 208 -29.18 1.64 -6.95
CA PRO A 208 -30.41 2.42 -6.95
C PRO A 208 -30.99 2.66 -8.34
N ALA A 209 -30.14 2.93 -9.35
CA ALA A 209 -30.59 3.07 -10.73
C ALA A 209 -31.19 1.76 -11.28
N ALA A 210 -30.62 0.62 -10.94
CA ALA A 210 -31.14 -0.69 -11.31
C ALA A 210 -32.49 -0.97 -10.64
N ALA A 211 -32.64 -0.60 -9.37
CA ALA A 211 -33.86 -0.81 -8.59
C ALA A 211 -35.08 -0.03 -9.13
N LEU A 212 -34.86 1.13 -9.76
CA LEU A 212 -35.93 1.95 -10.34
C LEU A 212 -36.69 1.26 -11.49
N PHE A 213 -36.10 0.24 -12.14
CA PHE A 213 -36.81 -0.54 -13.16
C PHE A 213 -37.88 -1.48 -12.58
N PHE A 214 -37.82 -1.78 -11.29
CA PHE A 214 -38.67 -2.80 -10.66
C PHE A 214 -39.56 -2.27 -9.53
N ALA A 215 -39.25 -1.09 -8.98
CA ALA A 215 -39.97 -0.52 -7.85
C ALA A 215 -40.32 0.96 -8.07
N HIS A 216 -41.53 1.34 -7.67
CA HIS A 216 -42.07 2.70 -7.82
C HIS A 216 -42.21 3.45 -6.48
N ARG A 217 -41.99 2.75 -5.35
CA ARG A 217 -42.05 3.32 -4.00
C ARG A 217 -40.63 3.50 -3.47
N ILE A 218 -40.28 4.68 -2.99
CA ILE A 218 -38.91 5.00 -2.52
C ILE A 218 -38.36 3.98 -1.51
N PRO A 219 -39.10 3.55 -0.46
CA PRO A 219 -38.58 2.52 0.45
C PRO A 219 -38.32 1.17 -0.23
N ALA A 220 -39.15 0.80 -1.22
CA ALA A 220 -38.95 -0.43 -1.99
C ALA A 220 -37.72 -0.33 -2.91
N VAL A 221 -37.47 0.86 -3.49
CA VAL A 221 -36.25 1.14 -4.27
C VAL A 221 -35.01 1.01 -3.37
N MET A 222 -35.04 1.56 -2.14
CA MET A 222 -33.92 1.46 -1.19
C MET A 222 -33.61 0.01 -0.82
N VAL A 223 -34.64 -0.79 -0.49
CA VAL A 223 -34.45 -2.21 -0.15
C VAL A 223 -33.90 -2.99 -1.34
N LEU A 224 -34.47 -2.78 -2.54
CA LEU A 224 -34.00 -3.48 -3.74
C LEU A 224 -32.59 -3.05 -4.14
N ALA A 225 -32.25 -1.78 -3.98
CA ALA A 225 -30.90 -1.28 -4.19
C ALA A 225 -29.90 -1.90 -3.20
N ALA A 226 -30.27 -2.06 -1.93
CA ALA A 226 -29.44 -2.73 -0.93
C ALA A 226 -29.23 -4.21 -1.29
N VAL A 227 -30.25 -4.89 -1.80
CA VAL A 227 -30.15 -6.28 -2.30
C VAL A 227 -29.22 -6.37 -3.51
N PHE A 228 -29.39 -5.49 -4.50
CA PHE A 228 -28.52 -5.46 -5.68
C PHE A 228 -27.07 -5.10 -5.34
N GLY A 229 -26.85 -4.14 -4.45
CA GLY A 229 -25.51 -3.81 -3.94
C GLY A 229 -24.88 -5.00 -3.22
N SER A 230 -25.62 -5.63 -2.31
CA SER A 230 -25.15 -6.82 -1.58
C SER A 230 -24.82 -7.99 -2.50
N ALA A 231 -25.66 -8.24 -3.51
CA ALA A 231 -25.39 -9.24 -4.54
C ALA A 231 -24.13 -8.89 -5.34
N SER A 232 -23.92 -7.62 -5.67
CA SER A 232 -22.70 -7.14 -6.33
C SER A 232 -21.46 -7.38 -5.48
N THR A 233 -21.54 -7.16 -4.17
CA THR A 233 -20.45 -7.45 -3.22
C THR A 233 -20.12 -8.94 -3.21
N VAL A 234 -21.11 -9.82 -3.05
CA VAL A 234 -20.88 -11.27 -3.00
C VAL A 234 -20.29 -11.77 -4.32
N ILE A 235 -20.92 -11.42 -5.45
CA ILE A 235 -20.46 -11.86 -6.78
C ILE A 235 -19.09 -11.26 -7.10
N GLY A 236 -18.87 -9.99 -6.78
CA GLY A 236 -17.61 -9.30 -7.03
C GLY A 236 -16.45 -9.88 -6.23
N LEU A 237 -16.67 -10.23 -4.95
CA LEU A 237 -15.66 -10.92 -4.13
C LEU A 237 -15.37 -12.33 -4.65
N LEU A 238 -16.40 -13.06 -5.09
CA LEU A 238 -16.23 -14.39 -5.69
C LEU A 238 -15.41 -14.35 -6.98
N ILE A 239 -15.70 -13.39 -7.87
CA ILE A 239 -14.94 -13.18 -9.11
C ILE A 239 -13.51 -12.76 -8.76
N SER A 240 -13.35 -11.81 -7.84
CA SER A 240 -12.05 -11.31 -7.40
C SER A 240 -11.14 -12.43 -6.88
N TRP A 241 -11.67 -13.32 -6.03
CA TRP A 241 -10.95 -14.45 -5.49
C TRP A 241 -10.43 -15.41 -6.58
N HIS A 242 -11.26 -15.75 -7.56
CA HIS A 242 -10.90 -16.75 -8.57
C HIS A 242 -10.11 -16.17 -9.75
N ALA A 243 -10.31 -14.88 -10.06
CA ALA A 243 -9.67 -14.21 -11.18
C ALA A 243 -8.45 -13.36 -10.77
N GLY A 244 -8.14 -13.25 -9.48
CA GLY A 244 -7.02 -12.44 -8.97
C GLY A 244 -7.16 -10.94 -9.24
N THR A 245 -8.39 -10.45 -9.43
CA THR A 245 -8.66 -9.03 -9.77
C THR A 245 -8.89 -8.19 -8.52
N ALA A 246 -8.59 -6.89 -8.58
CA ALA A 246 -8.85 -5.93 -7.49
C ALA A 246 -10.31 -5.95 -7.01
N ALA A 247 -10.54 -6.38 -5.75
CA ALA A 247 -11.87 -6.62 -5.19
C ALA A 247 -12.81 -5.42 -5.34
N GLY A 248 -12.33 -4.21 -5.03
CA GLY A 248 -13.13 -2.99 -5.11
C GLY A 248 -13.62 -2.69 -6.54
N ALA A 249 -12.74 -2.82 -7.53
CA ALA A 249 -13.06 -2.61 -8.94
C ALA A 249 -14.03 -3.69 -9.46
N THR A 250 -13.83 -4.94 -9.06
CA THR A 250 -14.67 -6.07 -9.51
C THR A 250 -16.10 -5.97 -8.96
N ILE A 251 -16.28 -5.56 -7.69
CA ILE A 251 -17.60 -5.30 -7.13
C ILE A 251 -18.28 -4.13 -7.86
N ALA A 252 -17.55 -3.05 -8.15
CA ALA A 252 -18.09 -1.89 -8.86
C ALA A 252 -18.52 -2.26 -10.29
N GLY A 253 -17.68 -2.99 -11.01
CA GLY A 253 -17.98 -3.53 -12.34
C GLY A 253 -19.19 -4.47 -12.32
N THR A 254 -19.31 -5.30 -11.28
CA THR A 254 -20.47 -6.17 -11.08
C THR A 254 -21.76 -5.38 -10.84
N ALA A 255 -21.71 -4.31 -10.03
CA ALA A 255 -22.86 -3.44 -9.79
C ALA A 255 -23.33 -2.74 -11.07
N VAL A 256 -22.39 -2.24 -11.88
CA VAL A 256 -22.68 -1.65 -13.19
C VAL A 256 -23.25 -2.70 -14.16
N GLY A 257 -22.68 -3.91 -14.18
CA GLY A 257 -23.20 -5.03 -14.97
C GLY A 257 -24.64 -5.39 -14.59
N LEU A 258 -24.93 -5.46 -13.29
CA LEU A 258 -26.29 -5.69 -12.77
C LEU A 258 -27.28 -4.59 -13.17
N PHE A 259 -26.83 -3.32 -13.26
CA PHE A 259 -27.63 -2.25 -13.82
C PHE A 259 -28.00 -2.49 -15.29
N PHE A 260 -27.02 -2.82 -16.15
CA PHE A 260 -27.30 -3.08 -17.56
C PHE A 260 -28.18 -4.32 -17.77
N VAL A 261 -27.96 -5.38 -16.99
CA VAL A 261 -28.84 -6.56 -16.99
C VAL A 261 -30.26 -6.17 -16.58
N SER A 262 -30.41 -5.36 -15.53
CA SER A 262 -31.72 -4.87 -15.06
C SER A 262 -32.44 -4.04 -16.14
N ALA A 263 -31.71 -3.15 -16.82
CA ALA A 263 -32.22 -2.35 -17.91
C ALA A 263 -32.67 -3.23 -19.10
N LEU A 264 -31.86 -4.22 -19.48
CA LEU A 264 -32.19 -5.16 -20.56
C LEU A 264 -33.44 -6.00 -20.21
N VAL A 265 -33.50 -6.55 -18.99
CA VAL A 265 -34.65 -7.33 -18.50
C VAL A 265 -35.92 -6.47 -18.50
N SER A 266 -35.83 -5.21 -18.08
CA SER A 266 -36.96 -4.28 -18.11
C SER A 266 -37.45 -4.04 -19.55
N ARG A 267 -36.54 -3.78 -20.48
CA ARG A 267 -36.87 -3.57 -21.90
C ARG A 267 -37.49 -4.79 -22.55
N LEU A 268 -36.98 -5.99 -22.25
CA LEU A 268 -37.54 -7.24 -22.74
C LEU A 268 -38.95 -7.50 -22.18
N ARG A 269 -39.18 -7.18 -20.89
CA ARG A 269 -40.52 -7.26 -20.29
C ARG A 269 -41.52 -6.34 -20.98
N GLU A 270 -41.15 -5.07 -21.22
CA GLU A 270 -41.97 -4.11 -21.95
C GLU A 270 -42.26 -4.59 -23.39
N TRP A 271 -41.25 -5.14 -24.07
CA TRP A 271 -41.42 -5.69 -25.42
C TRP A 271 -42.38 -6.89 -25.46
N VAL A 272 -42.30 -7.78 -24.47
CA VAL A 272 -43.18 -8.97 -24.38
C VAL A 272 -44.60 -8.57 -24.00
N THR A 273 -44.81 -7.62 -23.10
CA THR A 273 -46.16 -7.16 -22.71
C THR A 273 -46.84 -6.38 -23.82
N LEU A 274 -46.11 -5.58 -24.60
CA LEU A 274 -46.65 -4.88 -25.78
C LEU A 274 -46.98 -5.84 -26.93
N ARG A 275 -46.20 -6.90 -27.13
CA ARG A 275 -46.51 -7.96 -28.10
C ARG A 275 -47.63 -8.90 -27.66
N ALA A 276 -47.86 -9.08 -26.35
CA ALA A 276 -48.98 -9.86 -25.84
C ALA A 276 -50.35 -9.18 -26.06
N ALA A 277 -50.40 -7.86 -26.30
CA ALA A 277 -51.61 -7.12 -26.67
C ALA A 277 -51.96 -7.18 -28.17
N THR A 278 -51.11 -7.81 -28.99
CA THR A 278 -51.35 -8.01 -30.44
C THR A 278 -50.88 -9.40 -30.87
N THR A 279 -51.79 -10.39 -30.84
CA THR A 279 -51.55 -11.69 -31.50
C THR A 279 -52.03 -11.66 -32.95
N PRO A 280 -51.52 -12.53 -33.83
CA PRO A 280 -50.13 -12.96 -34.02
C PRO A 280 -49.72 -12.73 -35.49
N VAL A 281 -48.42 -12.74 -35.79
CA VAL A 281 -47.80 -13.32 -37.01
C VAL A 281 -46.35 -12.81 -37.09
N THR A 282 -45.42 -13.75 -37.26
CA THR A 282 -44.00 -13.55 -37.60
C THR A 282 -43.07 -12.95 -36.54
N VAL A 283 -42.70 -13.72 -35.52
CA VAL A 283 -41.34 -13.61 -34.94
C VAL A 283 -40.78 -15.00 -34.68
N ALA A 284 -40.59 -15.76 -35.77
CA ALA A 284 -39.82 -16.99 -35.78
C ALA A 284 -38.40 -16.79 -36.36
N ALA A 285 -37.95 -15.54 -36.54
CA ALA A 285 -36.71 -15.26 -37.30
C ALA A 285 -35.62 -14.46 -36.55
N ALA A 286 -35.83 -14.06 -35.28
CA ALA A 286 -34.85 -13.22 -34.56
C ALA A 286 -34.04 -13.95 -33.47
N LEU A 287 -34.30 -15.23 -33.22
CA LEU A 287 -33.54 -16.06 -32.26
C LEU A 287 -32.34 -16.79 -32.88
N ALA A 288 -31.96 -16.45 -34.12
CA ALA A 288 -30.84 -17.07 -34.84
C ALA A 288 -29.58 -16.19 -34.95
N LEU A 289 -29.49 -15.05 -34.26
CA LEU A 289 -28.41 -14.06 -34.46
C LEU A 289 -27.71 -13.55 -33.19
N ALA A 290 -27.86 -14.24 -32.05
CA ALA A 290 -27.09 -13.91 -30.85
C ALA A 290 -26.67 -15.18 -30.08
N PHE A 291 -25.94 -16.05 -30.75
CA PHE A 291 -24.91 -16.86 -30.10
C PHE A 291 -23.57 -16.25 -30.52
N PRO A 292 -22.67 -15.87 -29.60
CA PRO A 292 -21.29 -15.71 -30.00
C PRO A 292 -20.78 -17.12 -30.31
N LEU A 293 -20.32 -17.28 -31.56
CA LEU A 293 -19.53 -18.40 -32.01
C LEU A 293 -18.34 -18.58 -31.06
N VAL A 294 -18.35 -19.70 -30.34
CA VAL A 294 -17.12 -20.42 -29.99
C VAL A 294 -16.51 -20.82 -31.34
N GLY A 295 -15.55 -20.03 -31.81
CA GLY A 295 -14.73 -20.33 -32.96
C GLY A 295 -13.51 -21.12 -32.52
N CYS A 296 -13.57 -22.45 -32.64
CA CYS A 296 -12.36 -23.27 -32.74
C CYS A 296 -11.65 -22.92 -34.05
N GLY A 297 -10.55 -22.17 -33.96
CA GLY A 297 -9.53 -22.11 -34.99
C GLY A 297 -8.38 -23.03 -34.61
N ALA A 298 -8.44 -24.28 -35.05
CA ALA A 298 -7.26 -25.16 -35.08
C ALA A 298 -6.43 -24.78 -36.31
N GLY A 299 -5.46 -23.90 -36.10
CA GLY A 299 -4.35 -23.63 -37.01
C GLY A 299 -3.08 -23.60 -36.18
N THR A 300 -2.30 -24.67 -36.25
CA THR A 300 -1.00 -24.77 -35.59
C THR A 300 0.03 -24.01 -36.42
N GLU A 301 -0.02 -22.69 -36.38
CA GLU A 301 1.19 -21.87 -36.60
C GLU A 301 1.94 -21.80 -35.27
N PRO A 302 3.29 -21.86 -35.26
CA PRO A 302 4.04 -21.62 -34.03
C PRO A 302 3.65 -20.24 -33.54
N ALA A 303 3.14 -20.16 -32.30
CA ALA A 303 2.85 -18.88 -31.69
C ALA A 303 4.08 -17.97 -31.85
N PRO A 304 3.93 -16.72 -32.31
CA PRO A 304 5.01 -15.76 -32.17
C PRO A 304 5.39 -15.76 -30.70
N ALA A 305 6.68 -15.96 -30.40
CA ALA A 305 7.17 -16.00 -29.04
C ALA A 305 6.54 -14.83 -28.27
N GLU A 306 5.80 -15.14 -27.19
CA GLU A 306 5.25 -14.12 -26.32
C GLU A 306 6.39 -13.15 -25.97
N PRO A 307 6.20 -11.84 -26.12
CA PRO A 307 7.25 -10.90 -25.80
C PRO A 307 7.63 -11.13 -24.34
N THR A 308 8.87 -11.57 -24.12
CA THR A 308 9.41 -11.85 -22.78
C THR A 308 9.12 -10.65 -21.89
N PRO A 309 8.29 -10.78 -20.85
CA PRO A 309 7.98 -9.67 -19.96
C PRO A 309 9.28 -9.10 -19.38
N HIS A 310 9.38 -7.79 -19.24
CA HIS A 310 10.60 -7.18 -18.73
C HIS A 310 10.81 -7.56 -17.27
N GLY A 311 11.98 -8.13 -16.97
CA GLY A 311 12.31 -8.69 -15.66
C GLY A 311 11.87 -10.15 -15.46
N TYR A 312 11.31 -10.80 -16.48
CA TYR A 312 11.11 -12.24 -16.49
C TYR A 312 12.47 -12.97 -16.50
N VAL A 313 12.58 -13.97 -15.65
CA VAL A 313 13.68 -14.94 -15.65
C VAL A 313 13.08 -16.30 -16.02
N ALA A 314 13.79 -17.09 -16.83
CA ALA A 314 13.30 -18.40 -17.26
C ALA A 314 12.93 -19.28 -16.06
N GLY A 315 11.67 -19.76 -16.03
CA GLY A 315 11.13 -20.55 -14.93
C GLY A 315 10.46 -19.75 -13.81
N ALA A 316 10.35 -18.43 -13.96
CA ALA A 316 9.58 -17.57 -13.07
C ALA A 316 8.09 -17.58 -13.42
N GLU A 317 7.25 -17.44 -12.40
CA GLU A 317 5.81 -17.20 -12.52
C GLU A 317 5.51 -15.77 -12.09
N GLU A 318 4.79 -15.03 -12.92
CA GLU A 318 4.27 -13.71 -12.54
C GLU A 318 3.07 -13.87 -11.61
N THR A 319 3.05 -13.12 -10.51
CA THR A 319 1.99 -13.15 -9.49
C THR A 319 1.28 -11.80 -9.39
N ALA A 320 0.02 -11.83 -8.95
CA ALA A 320 -0.78 -10.61 -8.80
C ALA A 320 -0.35 -9.75 -7.60
N GLU A 321 0.32 -10.35 -6.62
CA GLU A 321 0.69 -9.71 -5.35
C GLU A 321 2.15 -9.99 -5.00
N ALA A 322 2.73 -9.13 -4.16
CA ALA A 322 4.08 -9.28 -3.63
C ALA A 322 4.28 -10.65 -2.98
N GLN A 323 5.48 -11.21 -3.13
CA GLN A 323 5.82 -12.54 -2.62
C GLN A 323 6.95 -12.42 -1.58
N PRO A 324 6.72 -11.76 -0.43
CA PRO A 324 7.79 -11.48 0.52
C PRO A 324 8.36 -12.78 1.11
N ARG A 325 9.69 -12.82 1.21
CA ARG A 325 10.44 -13.97 1.73
C ARG A 325 11.52 -13.49 2.68
N LEU A 326 11.78 -14.26 3.74
CA LEU A 326 12.95 -14.08 4.60
C LEU A 326 14.03 -15.09 4.22
N VAL A 327 15.22 -14.62 3.90
CA VAL A 327 16.42 -15.48 3.88
C VAL A 327 16.99 -15.48 5.28
N VAL A 328 17.11 -16.65 5.88
CA VAL A 328 17.52 -16.87 7.27
C VAL A 328 18.75 -17.76 7.30
N ALA A 329 19.74 -17.41 8.12
CA ALA A 329 20.97 -18.19 8.28
C ALA A 329 21.33 -18.41 9.75
N ASP A 330 21.82 -19.61 10.04
CA ASP A 330 22.30 -20.06 11.35
C ASP A 330 23.83 -19.95 11.41
N ARG A 331 24.37 -19.19 12.36
CA ARG A 331 25.82 -18.98 12.48
C ARG A 331 26.56 -20.21 12.98
N GLY A 332 25.89 -21.06 13.75
CA GLY A 332 26.48 -22.27 14.33
C GLY A 332 26.54 -23.43 13.35
N SER A 333 25.42 -23.71 12.67
CA SER A 333 25.33 -24.82 11.70
C SER A 333 25.70 -24.42 10.26
N GLY A 334 25.68 -23.12 9.96
CA GLY A 334 25.80 -22.60 8.60
C GLY A 334 24.54 -22.77 7.76
N ALA A 335 23.49 -23.44 8.27
CA ALA A 335 22.30 -23.74 7.50
C ALA A 335 21.56 -22.48 7.04
N VAL A 336 21.08 -22.50 5.79
CA VAL A 336 20.32 -21.41 5.18
C VAL A 336 18.92 -21.90 4.82
N ARG A 337 17.92 -21.08 5.18
CA ARG A 337 16.50 -21.29 4.89
C ARG A 337 15.91 -20.08 4.20
N VAL A 338 14.91 -20.31 3.37
CA VAL A 338 14.04 -19.27 2.82
C VAL A 338 12.64 -19.52 3.38
N VAL A 339 12.14 -18.59 4.17
CA VAL A 339 10.78 -18.63 4.72
C VAL A 339 9.88 -17.82 3.81
N ASP A 340 8.88 -18.47 3.24
CA ASP A 340 7.83 -17.82 2.47
C ASP A 340 6.81 -17.20 3.42
N LEU A 341 6.72 -15.86 3.43
CA LEU A 341 5.90 -15.15 4.40
C LEU A 341 4.41 -15.27 4.08
N ILE A 342 4.00 -15.77 2.91
CA ILE A 342 2.58 -15.96 2.60
C ILE A 342 2.15 -17.37 2.99
N THR A 343 2.90 -18.36 2.53
CA THR A 343 2.54 -19.79 2.65
C THR A 343 3.07 -20.45 3.91
N GLU A 344 4.01 -19.79 4.61
CA GLU A 344 4.75 -20.32 5.76
C GLU A 344 5.68 -21.51 5.39
N GLU A 345 5.85 -21.79 4.10
CA GLU A 345 6.76 -22.82 3.61
C GLU A 345 8.21 -22.42 3.86
N VAL A 346 9.01 -23.38 4.33
CA VAL A 346 10.45 -23.19 4.59
C VAL A 346 11.23 -24.02 3.57
N THR A 347 11.91 -23.34 2.65
CA THR A 347 12.79 -23.97 1.66
C THR A 347 14.22 -24.07 2.19
N GLU A 348 14.84 -25.24 2.08
CA GLU A 348 16.25 -25.47 2.41
C GLU A 348 17.15 -25.18 1.21
N LEU A 349 18.18 -24.34 1.41
CA LEU A 349 19.16 -24.01 0.36
C LEU A 349 20.53 -24.67 0.54
N GLY A 350 20.80 -25.27 1.71
CA GLY A 350 22.08 -25.87 2.07
C GLY A 350 22.76 -25.15 3.24
N SER A 351 24.08 -25.24 3.33
CA SER A 351 24.88 -24.65 4.40
C SER A 351 26.03 -23.79 3.87
N VAL A 352 26.30 -22.69 4.56
CA VAL A 352 27.39 -21.76 4.33
C VAL A 352 28.28 -21.73 5.55
N ASP A 353 29.47 -22.32 5.44
CA ASP A 353 30.40 -22.45 6.56
C ASP A 353 30.89 -21.08 7.06
N GLY A 354 30.77 -20.87 8.36
CA GLY A 354 31.25 -19.65 9.02
C GLY A 354 30.49 -18.39 8.60
N VAL A 355 29.18 -18.51 8.34
CA VAL A 355 28.33 -17.34 8.07
C VAL A 355 28.39 -16.36 9.23
N SER A 356 28.64 -15.08 8.94
CA SER A 356 28.89 -14.04 9.95
C SER A 356 28.01 -12.81 9.79
N ALA A 357 27.60 -12.48 8.56
CA ALA A 357 26.71 -11.36 8.27
C ALA A 357 25.83 -11.66 7.05
N ILE A 358 24.73 -10.92 6.94
CA ILE A 358 23.82 -10.97 5.80
C ILE A 358 23.38 -9.55 5.45
N ALA A 359 23.29 -9.24 4.16
CA ALA A 359 22.55 -8.08 3.68
C ALA A 359 21.75 -8.45 2.44
N GLY A 360 20.80 -7.61 2.05
CA GLY A 360 19.97 -7.86 0.87
C GLY A 360 19.65 -6.57 0.14
N ASP A 361 19.47 -6.69 -1.17
CA ASP A 361 19.21 -5.57 -2.08
C ASP A 361 17.76 -5.48 -2.54
N GLY A 362 16.87 -6.29 -1.97
CA GLY A 362 15.46 -6.42 -2.35
C GLY A 362 15.13 -7.77 -2.99
N ARG A 363 16.07 -8.35 -3.75
CA ARG A 363 15.90 -9.67 -4.38
C ARG A 363 16.90 -10.70 -3.86
N TYR A 364 18.18 -10.33 -3.82
CA TYR A 364 19.23 -11.24 -3.41
C TYR A 364 19.63 -11.00 -1.97
N ALA A 365 20.05 -12.08 -1.33
CA ALA A 365 20.75 -12.05 -0.06
C ALA A 365 22.24 -12.35 -0.29
N TYR A 366 23.10 -11.59 0.39
CA TYR A 366 24.55 -11.67 0.33
C TYR A 366 25.06 -12.09 1.71
N LEU A 367 25.50 -13.34 1.84
CA LEU A 367 25.91 -13.96 3.10
C LEU A 367 27.43 -13.96 3.20
N SER A 368 27.98 -13.27 4.19
CA SER A 368 29.43 -13.25 4.46
C SER A 368 29.85 -14.57 5.09
N ALA A 369 30.76 -15.29 4.43
CA ALA A 369 31.35 -16.54 4.87
C ALA A 369 32.87 -16.37 5.06
N GLN A 370 33.58 -17.42 5.50
CA GLN A 370 35.04 -17.37 5.65
C GLN A 370 35.74 -17.06 4.31
N GLY A 371 36.10 -15.79 4.10
CA GLY A 371 36.87 -15.34 2.94
C GLY A 371 36.08 -15.23 1.62
N SER A 372 34.74 -15.26 1.65
CA SER A 372 33.90 -15.05 0.46
C SER A 372 32.50 -14.57 0.86
N THR A 373 31.74 -14.09 -0.11
CA THR A 373 30.32 -13.73 0.09
C THR A 373 29.46 -14.60 -0.82
N ARG A 374 28.56 -15.40 -0.25
CA ARG A 374 27.63 -16.25 -1.01
C ARG A 374 26.42 -15.43 -1.45
N VAL A 375 25.99 -15.62 -2.69
CA VAL A 375 24.83 -14.93 -3.26
C VAL A 375 23.66 -15.91 -3.35
N VAL A 376 22.55 -15.55 -2.72
CA VAL A 376 21.32 -16.33 -2.67
C VAL A 376 20.21 -15.55 -3.38
N ASP A 377 19.57 -16.17 -4.35
CA ASP A 377 18.30 -15.72 -4.92
C ASP A 377 17.17 -16.40 -4.13
N SER A 378 16.36 -15.64 -3.40
CA SER A 378 15.21 -16.20 -2.70
C SER A 378 14.13 -16.67 -3.67
N GLY A 379 14.25 -16.37 -4.97
CA GLY A 379 13.26 -16.66 -5.98
C GLY A 379 12.04 -15.75 -5.87
N SER A 380 12.21 -14.51 -5.40
CA SER A 380 11.11 -13.54 -5.32
C SER A 380 11.62 -12.14 -5.62
N TRP A 381 10.90 -11.42 -6.48
CA TRP A 381 11.20 -10.02 -6.80
C TRP A 381 9.99 -9.29 -7.38
N MET A 382 10.10 -7.98 -7.49
CA MET A 382 9.17 -7.16 -8.23
C MET A 382 9.87 -6.28 -9.26
N VAL A 383 9.08 -5.78 -10.21
CA VAL A 383 9.49 -4.80 -11.21
C VAL A 383 8.52 -3.64 -11.16
N ASP A 384 9.02 -2.49 -10.71
CA ASP A 384 8.24 -1.24 -10.64
C ASP A 384 8.40 -0.42 -11.94
N HIS A 385 7.26 -0.12 -12.57
CA HIS A 385 7.16 0.76 -13.74
C HIS A 385 6.77 2.21 -13.37
N GLY A 386 6.47 2.46 -12.10
CA GLY A 386 6.01 3.74 -11.54
C GLY A 386 4.49 3.91 -11.56
N ASP A 387 3.81 3.37 -12.58
CA ASP A 387 2.35 3.34 -12.70
C ASP A 387 1.73 1.97 -12.33
N HIS A 388 2.52 0.91 -12.38
CA HIS A 388 2.16 -0.43 -11.91
C HIS A 388 3.42 -1.23 -11.52
N VAL A 389 3.20 -2.34 -10.83
CA VAL A 389 4.26 -3.24 -10.35
C VAL A 389 3.91 -4.67 -10.78
N HIS A 390 4.88 -5.38 -11.35
CA HIS A 390 4.80 -6.83 -11.56
C HIS A 390 5.51 -7.56 -10.43
N TYR A 391 4.93 -8.64 -9.94
CA TYR A 391 5.54 -9.50 -8.94
C TYR A 391 5.89 -10.84 -9.56
N TYR A 392 7.00 -11.43 -9.13
CA TYR A 392 7.47 -12.69 -9.67
C TYR A 392 7.89 -13.61 -8.54
N ARG A 393 7.63 -14.91 -8.74
CA ARG A 393 8.16 -15.99 -7.91
C ARG A 393 8.87 -17.05 -8.75
N ALA A 394 9.88 -17.67 -8.16
CA ALA A 394 10.63 -18.78 -8.70
C ALA A 394 11.14 -19.64 -7.53
N ALA A 395 11.80 -20.76 -7.87
CA ALA A 395 12.51 -21.56 -6.88
C ALA A 395 13.71 -20.77 -6.31
N ALA A 396 13.86 -20.81 -4.99
CA ALA A 396 15.03 -20.25 -4.33
C ALA A 396 16.29 -21.06 -4.71
N ARG A 397 17.44 -20.39 -4.85
CA ARG A 397 18.70 -21.02 -5.27
C ARG A 397 19.92 -20.23 -4.83
N GLU A 398 21.05 -20.92 -4.67
CA GLU A 398 22.37 -20.30 -4.57
C GLU A 398 22.91 -20.00 -5.99
N LEU A 399 23.44 -18.80 -6.21
CA LEU A 399 23.97 -18.38 -7.52
C LEU A 399 25.48 -18.51 -7.64
N GLY A 400 26.21 -18.37 -6.54
CA GLY A 400 27.67 -18.39 -6.54
C GLY A 400 28.28 -17.59 -5.40
N GLN A 401 29.51 -17.14 -5.59
CA GLN A 401 30.27 -16.40 -4.59
C GLN A 401 30.98 -15.18 -5.18
N LEU A 402 31.07 -14.13 -4.38
CA LEU A 402 31.88 -12.94 -4.58
C LEU A 402 33.16 -13.04 -3.73
N GLY A 403 34.14 -12.19 -4.02
CA GLY A 403 35.33 -12.01 -3.19
C GLY A 403 35.02 -11.66 -1.72
N ALA A 404 36.05 -11.79 -0.88
CA ALA A 404 35.92 -11.60 0.57
C ALA A 404 35.50 -10.17 0.96
N ALA A 405 34.32 -10.02 1.57
CA ALA A 405 33.90 -8.79 2.23
C ALA A 405 32.95 -9.13 3.38
N ALA A 406 33.18 -8.57 4.58
CA ALA A 406 32.19 -8.65 5.65
C ALA A 406 31.04 -7.69 5.32
N VAL A 407 29.98 -8.22 4.73
CA VAL A 407 28.87 -7.44 4.17
C VAL A 407 28.16 -6.66 5.26
N THR A 408 28.03 -5.36 5.05
CA THR A 408 27.31 -4.42 5.91
C THR A 408 26.09 -3.81 5.21
N GLY A 409 25.99 -3.93 3.89
CA GLY A 409 24.80 -3.54 3.13
C GLY A 409 24.88 -3.96 1.67
N ALA A 410 23.73 -3.99 1.01
CA ALA A 410 23.64 -4.24 -0.42
C ALA A 410 22.52 -3.40 -1.04
N TYR A 411 22.72 -2.96 -2.28
CA TYR A 411 21.79 -2.12 -3.02
C TYR A 411 21.85 -2.45 -4.50
N SER A 412 20.74 -2.31 -5.22
CA SER A 412 20.74 -2.58 -6.66
C SER A 412 19.91 -1.56 -7.44
N ASP A 413 20.27 -1.38 -8.71
CA ASP A 413 19.41 -0.81 -9.74
C ASP A 413 19.18 -1.82 -10.87
N LYS A 414 18.60 -1.39 -11.99
CA LYS A 414 18.31 -2.25 -13.16
C LYS A 414 19.55 -2.87 -13.84
N SER A 415 20.76 -2.47 -13.48
CA SER A 415 21.99 -2.83 -14.20
C SER A 415 23.16 -3.23 -13.30
N VAL A 416 23.21 -2.70 -12.09
CA VAL A 416 24.31 -2.91 -11.16
C VAL A 416 23.77 -3.20 -9.77
N ALA A 417 24.35 -4.18 -9.11
CA ALA A 417 24.23 -4.37 -7.67
C ALA A 417 25.55 -3.97 -6.99
N THR A 418 25.47 -3.45 -5.78
CA THR A 418 26.63 -3.16 -4.94
C THR A 418 26.54 -3.95 -3.66
N VAL A 419 27.66 -4.56 -3.29
CA VAL A 419 27.83 -5.29 -2.03
C VAL A 419 28.87 -4.54 -1.22
N ILE A 420 28.42 -3.89 -0.17
CA ILE A 420 29.22 -3.00 0.67
C ILE A 420 29.69 -3.81 1.87
N GLY A 421 30.99 -3.80 2.13
CA GLY A 421 31.59 -4.45 3.28
C GLY A 421 32.66 -3.59 3.96
N ASP A 422 33.39 -4.21 4.87
CA ASP A 422 34.47 -3.61 5.64
C ASP A 422 35.66 -3.12 4.79
N ALA A 423 36.00 -3.86 3.73
CA ALA A 423 37.11 -3.54 2.84
C ALA A 423 36.75 -2.53 1.72
N GLY A 424 35.47 -2.20 1.55
CA GLY A 424 34.97 -1.36 0.46
C GLY A 424 33.71 -1.92 -0.19
N THR A 425 33.44 -1.52 -1.43
CA THR A 425 32.25 -1.93 -2.18
C THR A 425 32.61 -2.75 -3.41
N THR A 426 32.07 -3.95 -3.54
CA THR A 426 32.11 -4.74 -4.77
C THR A 426 30.93 -4.37 -5.66
N VAL A 427 31.21 -4.04 -6.92
CA VAL A 427 30.21 -3.71 -7.93
C VAL A 427 29.97 -4.97 -8.77
N VAL A 428 28.71 -5.39 -8.87
CA VAL A 428 28.29 -6.65 -9.48
C VAL A 428 27.35 -6.37 -10.64
N ASP A 429 27.48 -7.14 -11.72
CA ASP A 429 26.57 -7.04 -12.86
C ASP A 429 25.20 -7.62 -12.51
N ARG A 430 24.18 -6.76 -12.47
CA ARG A 430 22.81 -7.16 -12.12
C ARG A 430 22.21 -8.11 -13.16
N THR A 431 22.55 -7.93 -14.43
CA THR A 431 22.04 -8.77 -15.53
C THR A 431 22.60 -10.17 -15.42
N ALA A 432 23.88 -10.30 -15.08
CA ALA A 432 24.50 -11.60 -14.84
C ALA A 432 23.80 -12.35 -13.69
N LEU A 433 23.45 -11.63 -12.61
CA LEU A 433 22.69 -12.21 -11.48
C LEU A 433 21.29 -12.67 -11.89
N ASP A 434 20.58 -11.91 -12.75
CA ASP A 434 19.28 -12.33 -13.29
C ASP A 434 19.39 -13.61 -14.12
N GLU A 435 20.47 -13.75 -14.89
CA GLU A 435 20.80 -14.94 -15.68
C GLU A 435 21.30 -16.12 -14.82
N GLY A 436 21.51 -15.89 -13.51
CA GLY A 436 21.90 -16.91 -12.56
C GLY A 436 23.42 -17.12 -12.42
N SER A 437 24.21 -16.09 -12.74
CA SER A 437 25.67 -16.12 -12.59
C SER A 437 26.19 -14.89 -11.84
N VAL A 438 27.33 -15.02 -11.16
CA VAL A 438 27.94 -13.91 -10.42
C VAL A 438 29.10 -13.34 -11.23
N ARG A 439 29.04 -12.05 -11.57
CA ARG A 439 30.12 -11.34 -12.28
C ARG A 439 30.42 -9.99 -11.64
N GLU A 440 31.63 -9.87 -11.10
CA GLU A 440 32.16 -8.61 -10.57
C GLU A 440 32.56 -7.68 -11.73
N LEU A 441 32.19 -6.41 -11.61
CA LEU A 441 32.48 -5.34 -12.57
C LEU A 441 33.63 -4.46 -12.10
N ASP A 442 33.64 -4.10 -10.82
CA ASP A 442 34.60 -3.18 -10.22
C ASP A 442 34.69 -3.41 -8.70
N ALA A 443 35.74 -2.89 -8.07
CA ALA A 443 35.96 -2.94 -6.63
C ALA A 443 36.42 -1.58 -6.10
N LEU A 444 35.57 -0.96 -5.28
CA LEU A 444 35.81 0.35 -4.66
C LEU A 444 36.43 0.18 -3.27
N ALA A 445 37.76 0.03 -3.23
CA ALA A 445 38.49 -0.15 -1.99
C ALA A 445 38.28 1.01 -1.00
N GLY A 446 37.90 0.70 0.24
CA GLY A 446 37.70 1.66 1.33
C GLY A 446 36.59 2.71 1.08
N ALA A 447 35.69 2.46 0.13
CA ALA A 447 34.62 3.38 -0.22
C ALA A 447 33.24 2.71 -0.17
N ILE A 448 32.23 3.51 0.17
CA ILE A 448 30.82 3.14 0.11
C ILE A 448 30.29 3.50 -1.27
N GLY A 449 29.78 2.52 -2.01
CA GLY A 449 29.15 2.70 -3.32
C GLY A 449 27.67 2.33 -3.30
N VAL A 450 26.79 3.30 -3.59
CA VAL A 450 25.34 3.09 -3.63
C VAL A 450 24.79 3.47 -5.02
N PRO A 451 24.15 2.54 -5.75
CA PRO A 451 23.50 2.87 -7.01
C PRO A 451 22.29 3.76 -6.74
N TYR A 452 22.22 4.90 -7.45
CA TYR A 452 21.17 5.89 -7.29
C TYR A 452 20.99 6.72 -8.57
N ALA A 453 19.73 6.88 -9.00
CA ALA A 453 19.37 7.64 -10.21
C ALA A 453 20.18 7.23 -11.47
N GLY A 454 20.41 5.91 -11.64
CA GLY A 454 21.17 5.36 -12.78
C GLY A 454 22.68 5.62 -12.74
N ARG A 455 23.20 6.15 -11.64
CA ARG A 455 24.62 6.42 -11.38
C ARG A 455 25.06 5.70 -10.11
N LEU A 456 26.36 5.77 -9.81
CA LEU A 456 26.94 5.23 -8.58
C LEU A 456 27.43 6.37 -7.70
N VAL A 457 26.82 6.56 -6.53
CA VAL A 457 27.30 7.50 -5.52
C VAL A 457 28.40 6.82 -4.73
N VAL A 458 29.61 7.37 -4.79
CA VAL A 458 30.81 6.83 -4.12
C VAL A 458 31.28 7.80 -3.06
N ALA A 459 31.33 7.34 -1.81
CA ALA A 459 31.90 8.07 -0.70
C ALA A 459 33.17 7.39 -0.21
N SER A 460 34.26 8.15 -0.25
CA SER A 460 35.55 7.82 0.35
C SER A 460 35.88 8.88 1.42
N SER A 461 36.87 8.61 2.27
CA SER A 461 37.19 9.54 3.37
C SER A 461 37.51 10.95 2.87
N GLY A 462 36.59 11.89 3.13
CA GLY A 462 36.71 13.30 2.75
C GLY A 462 36.24 13.65 1.34
N ARG A 463 35.77 12.69 0.54
CA ARG A 463 35.34 12.94 -0.85
C ARG A 463 34.10 12.14 -1.21
N ILE A 464 33.09 12.83 -1.76
CA ILE A 464 31.92 12.21 -2.38
C ILE A 464 31.95 12.53 -3.86
N GLU A 465 31.72 11.52 -4.69
CA GLU A 465 31.64 11.65 -6.14
C GLU A 465 30.53 10.80 -6.71
N VAL A 466 30.06 11.17 -7.89
CA VAL A 466 29.08 10.43 -8.66
C VAL A 466 29.80 9.87 -9.88
N ARG A 467 29.77 8.54 -10.01
CA ARG A 467 30.37 7.81 -11.13
C ARG A 467 29.30 7.30 -12.09
N SER A 468 29.67 7.14 -13.34
CA SER A 468 28.91 6.36 -14.32
C SER A 468 29.05 4.86 -14.04
N ARG A 469 28.25 4.06 -14.74
CA ARG A 469 28.18 2.60 -14.55
C ARG A 469 29.46 1.87 -14.97
N ASP A 470 30.24 2.48 -15.86
CA ASP A 470 31.57 2.05 -16.29
C ASP A 470 32.69 2.55 -15.36
N GLY A 471 32.34 3.18 -14.24
CA GLY A 471 33.29 3.62 -13.21
C GLY A 471 33.92 5.00 -13.45
N ALA A 472 33.63 5.68 -14.57
CA ALA A 472 34.17 7.02 -14.81
C ALA A 472 33.53 8.08 -13.89
N GLU A 473 34.31 9.04 -13.43
CA GLU A 473 33.81 10.16 -12.63
C GLU A 473 32.95 11.09 -13.49
N VAL A 474 31.71 11.34 -13.05
CA VAL A 474 30.78 12.28 -13.69
C VAL A 474 30.86 13.65 -13.02
N THR A 475 30.85 13.67 -11.68
CA THR A 475 31.02 14.89 -10.89
C THR A 475 31.51 14.55 -9.49
N ALA A 476 32.42 15.36 -8.96
CA ALA A 476 32.69 15.41 -7.52
C ALA A 476 31.67 16.35 -6.84
N LEU A 477 31.38 16.11 -5.57
CA LEU A 477 30.50 16.95 -4.75
C LEU A 477 31.32 17.64 -3.66
N ASP A 478 31.12 18.94 -3.48
CA ASP A 478 31.94 19.79 -2.61
C ASP A 478 31.79 19.49 -1.10
N THR A 479 30.77 18.73 -0.71
CA THR A 479 30.51 18.44 0.71
C THR A 479 31.36 17.25 1.18
N PRO A 480 32.23 17.42 2.19
CA PRO A 480 33.05 16.33 2.69
C PRO A 480 32.26 15.37 3.57
N CYS A 481 32.65 14.09 3.53
CA CYS A 481 32.23 13.06 4.47
C CYS A 481 33.48 12.39 5.06
N PRO A 482 34.02 12.87 6.19
CA PRO A 482 35.16 12.25 6.84
C PRO A 482 34.77 10.86 7.35
N ASN A 483 35.59 9.84 7.05
CA ASN A 483 35.40 8.45 7.48
C ASN A 483 33.94 7.97 7.24
N PRO A 484 33.51 7.82 5.98
CA PRO A 484 32.16 7.43 5.64
C PRO A 484 31.84 6.05 6.22
N ARG A 485 30.72 5.96 6.94
CA ARG A 485 30.22 4.76 7.62
C ARG A 485 28.71 4.80 7.65
N GLY A 486 28.06 3.66 7.45
CA GLY A 486 26.61 3.60 7.38
C GLY A 486 26.06 4.25 6.11
N GLN A 487 25.05 3.61 5.55
CA GLN A 487 24.45 4.01 4.29
C GLN A 487 22.97 3.67 4.31
N ALA A 488 22.18 4.53 3.68
CA ALA A 488 20.75 4.29 3.47
C ALA A 488 20.31 4.86 2.13
N LEU A 489 19.62 4.05 1.34
CA LEU A 489 18.87 4.52 0.18
C LEU A 489 17.45 4.92 0.62
N THR A 490 17.09 6.17 0.37
CA THR A 490 15.78 6.75 0.68
C THR A 490 15.14 7.32 -0.58
N ARG A 491 13.84 7.62 -0.56
CA ARG A 491 13.15 8.31 -1.68
C ARG A 491 13.66 9.72 -1.95
N ARG A 492 14.42 10.29 -1.01
CA ARG A 492 15.03 11.63 -1.15
C ARG A 492 16.47 11.59 -1.62
N GLY A 493 17.07 10.40 -1.70
CA GLY A 493 18.47 10.23 -2.03
C GLY A 493 19.21 9.27 -1.11
N VAL A 494 20.53 9.22 -1.33
CA VAL A 494 21.46 8.39 -0.56
C VAL A 494 21.91 9.17 0.66
N VAL A 495 21.71 8.59 1.84
CA VAL A 495 22.27 9.10 3.09
C VAL A 495 23.53 8.31 3.42
N ILE A 496 24.60 9.01 3.72
CA ILE A 496 25.89 8.45 4.10
C ILE A 496 26.25 9.01 5.47
N GLY A 497 26.48 8.14 6.45
CA GLY A 497 26.95 8.56 7.76
C GLY A 497 28.43 8.94 7.68
N CYS A 498 28.81 9.93 8.46
CA CYS A 498 30.17 10.48 8.51
C CYS A 498 30.56 10.65 9.98
N ALA A 499 31.86 10.80 10.25
CA ALA A 499 32.35 11.02 11.62
C ALA A 499 31.77 12.28 12.30
N ASP A 500 31.30 13.25 11.51
CA ASP A 500 30.76 14.55 11.92
C ASP A 500 29.29 14.75 11.51
N GLY A 501 28.53 13.66 11.37
CA GLY A 501 27.09 13.67 11.11
C GLY A 501 26.69 12.77 9.95
N ALA A 502 25.96 13.31 8.97
CA ALA A 502 25.62 12.59 7.75
C ALA A 502 25.61 13.52 6.54
N VAL A 503 25.63 12.96 5.34
CA VAL A 503 25.45 13.69 4.08
C VAL A 503 24.30 13.06 3.30
N LEU A 504 23.36 13.89 2.84
CA LEU A 504 22.33 13.49 1.89
C LEU A 504 22.77 13.86 0.49
N VAL A 505 22.95 12.86 -0.36
CA VAL A 505 23.17 13.00 -1.80
C VAL A 505 21.84 12.81 -2.52
N ALA A 506 21.33 13.88 -3.13
CA ALA A 506 20.06 13.91 -3.85
C ALA A 506 20.29 14.27 -5.32
N GLU A 507 19.36 13.88 -6.17
CA GLU A 507 19.35 14.18 -7.60
C GLU A 507 18.07 14.98 -7.90
N GLN A 508 18.24 16.08 -8.63
CA GLN A 508 17.14 16.91 -9.12
C GLN A 508 17.51 17.46 -10.50
N ASP A 509 16.65 17.27 -11.49
CA ASP A 509 16.84 17.75 -12.87
C ASP A 509 18.20 17.31 -13.47
N SER A 510 18.55 16.05 -13.29
CA SER A 510 19.82 15.40 -13.64
C SER A 510 21.07 15.99 -12.97
N ARG A 511 20.90 16.79 -11.91
CA ARG A 511 22.00 17.37 -11.13
C ARG A 511 22.04 16.77 -9.73
N PHE A 512 23.22 16.27 -9.37
CA PHE A 512 23.47 15.74 -8.03
C PHE A 512 23.91 16.86 -7.10
N THR A 513 23.37 16.84 -5.88
CA THR A 513 23.73 17.76 -4.80
C THR A 513 24.03 16.96 -3.55
N ALA A 514 25.04 17.38 -2.79
CA ALA A 514 25.30 16.87 -1.45
C ALA A 514 24.92 17.94 -0.43
N THR A 515 24.15 17.56 0.58
CA THR A 515 23.78 18.44 1.69
C THR A 515 24.24 17.84 3.00
N LYS A 516 25.03 18.59 3.76
CA LYS A 516 25.44 18.19 5.10
C LYS A 516 24.25 18.20 6.06
N ILE A 517 24.15 17.13 6.85
CA ILE A 517 23.27 17.02 8.01
C ILE A 517 24.19 17.00 9.22
N SER A 518 24.27 18.13 9.92
CA SER A 518 25.14 18.29 11.07
C SER A 518 24.84 17.23 12.13
N ASP A 519 25.88 16.74 12.79
CA ASP A 519 25.72 15.84 13.92
C ASP A 519 24.86 16.48 15.02
N GLY A 520 23.87 15.71 15.50
CA GLY A 520 23.06 16.04 16.66
C GLY A 520 23.11 14.97 17.75
N MET A 521 23.96 13.95 17.59
CA MET A 521 24.01 12.75 18.42
C MET A 521 25.27 12.66 19.28
N GLY A 522 26.38 13.28 18.85
CA GLY A 522 27.68 13.19 19.52
C GLY A 522 28.45 11.90 19.24
N GLU A 523 27.91 11.01 18.40
CA GLU A 523 28.54 9.76 17.96
C GLU A 523 28.24 9.51 16.47
N PRO A 524 29.16 8.87 15.73
CA PRO A 524 28.94 8.53 14.32
C PRO A 524 27.80 7.52 14.12
N ALA A 525 27.04 7.68 13.04
CA ALA A 525 26.03 6.71 12.63
C ALA A 525 26.68 5.57 11.83
N ASP A 526 27.07 4.48 12.49
CA ASP A 526 27.75 3.36 11.84
C ASP A 526 26.83 2.52 10.93
N ALA A 527 25.52 2.55 11.16
CA ALA A 527 24.52 1.84 10.36
C ALA A 527 23.17 2.55 10.44
N PHE A 528 22.38 2.44 9.37
CA PHE A 528 21.01 2.92 9.33
C PHE A 528 20.06 1.75 9.18
N PHE A 529 19.03 1.71 10.02
CA PHE A 529 17.97 0.73 10.00
C PHE A 529 16.66 1.41 9.64
N HIS A 530 16.06 0.94 8.57
CA HIS A 530 14.82 1.47 8.03
C HIS A 530 14.18 0.46 7.08
N ARG A 531 12.86 0.60 6.87
CA ARG A 531 12.22 0.08 5.66
C ARG A 531 12.79 0.80 4.43
N PRO A 532 13.14 0.12 3.32
CA PRO A 532 13.62 0.76 2.10
C PRO A 532 12.69 1.87 1.62
N GLY A 533 13.28 2.95 1.15
CA GLY A 533 12.51 4.13 0.77
C GLY A 533 11.92 4.90 1.96
N SER A 534 12.15 4.52 3.21
CA SER A 534 11.81 5.41 4.34
C SER A 534 12.65 6.68 4.31
N THR A 535 12.06 7.80 4.76
CA THR A 535 12.78 9.06 5.04
C THR A 535 13.12 9.25 6.52
N THR A 536 12.70 8.29 7.35
CA THR A 536 13.03 8.22 8.77
C THR A 536 13.98 7.05 8.95
N LEU A 537 15.19 7.34 9.41
CA LEU A 537 16.24 6.35 9.62
C LEU A 537 16.54 6.25 11.10
N VAL A 538 16.88 5.06 11.57
CA VAL A 538 17.27 4.86 12.96
C VAL A 538 18.67 4.28 13.03
N THR A 539 19.45 4.75 13.99
CA THR A 539 20.75 4.18 14.36
C THR A 539 20.80 4.01 15.87
N ARG A 540 21.67 3.14 16.35
CA ARG A 540 22.03 3.11 17.77
C ARG A 540 22.87 4.35 18.10
N SER A 541 22.69 4.88 19.31
CA SER A 541 23.43 6.04 19.84
C SER A 541 23.90 5.70 21.26
N GLY A 542 25.13 5.24 21.37
CA GLY A 542 25.66 4.61 22.58
C GLY A 542 24.93 3.30 22.94
N PRO A 543 25.13 2.80 24.17
CA PRO A 543 24.50 1.57 24.61
C PRO A 543 23.00 1.72 24.88
N ASP A 544 22.53 2.91 25.29
CA ASP A 544 21.23 3.08 25.95
C ASP A 544 20.22 3.97 25.20
N ALA A 545 20.50 4.31 23.94
CA ALA A 545 19.62 5.15 23.15
C ALA A 545 19.55 4.74 21.68
N ALA A 546 18.40 5.02 21.08
CA ALA A 546 18.23 5.05 19.64
C ALA A 546 18.22 6.51 19.19
N ALA A 547 18.81 6.77 18.03
CA ALA A 547 18.75 8.07 17.42
C ALA A 547 18.10 8.00 16.05
N VAL A 548 17.27 8.99 15.77
CA VAL A 548 16.37 9.02 14.64
C VAL A 548 16.77 10.20 13.76
N LEU A 549 17.08 9.91 12.51
CA LEU A 549 17.32 10.91 11.47
C LEU A 549 16.06 11.05 10.63
N GLU A 550 15.43 12.22 10.72
CA GLU A 550 14.37 12.64 9.80
C GLU A 550 14.99 13.33 8.59
N VAL A 551 15.20 12.59 7.49
CA VAL A 551 15.89 13.06 6.28
C VAL A 551 15.19 14.27 5.65
N SER A 552 13.85 14.30 5.71
CA SER A 552 13.04 15.39 5.15
C SER A 552 13.29 16.73 5.87
N SER A 553 13.47 16.70 7.19
CA SER A 553 13.73 17.90 8.01
C SER A 553 15.21 18.09 8.35
N ARG A 554 16.06 17.11 7.99
CA ARG A 554 17.50 17.06 8.29
C ARG A 554 17.77 17.22 9.78
N ARG A 555 16.93 16.59 10.61
CA ARG A 555 16.97 16.73 12.05
C ARG A 555 17.23 15.38 12.71
N TRP A 556 18.20 15.38 13.61
CA TRP A 556 18.42 14.29 14.54
C TRP A 556 17.54 14.47 15.78
N SER A 557 17.03 13.35 16.28
CA SER A 557 16.44 13.27 17.61
C SER A 557 16.98 12.03 18.32
N ARG A 558 17.08 12.12 19.65
CA ARG A 558 17.58 11.03 20.48
C ARG A 558 16.48 10.57 21.40
N ILE A 559 16.25 9.26 21.42
CA ILE A 559 15.26 8.59 22.27
C ILE A 559 16.05 7.76 23.27
N SER A 560 15.93 8.07 24.56
CA SER A 560 16.51 7.28 25.64
C SER A 560 15.64 6.06 25.90
N THR A 561 16.22 4.87 25.74
CA THR A 561 15.47 3.60 25.72
C THR A 561 15.97 2.59 26.76
N GLY A 562 17.22 2.74 27.21
CA GLY A 562 17.97 1.67 27.88
C GLY A 562 18.70 0.78 26.86
N PRO A 563 19.36 -0.31 27.32
CA PRO A 563 20.28 -1.10 26.51
C PRO A 563 19.67 -1.59 25.20
N VAL A 564 20.13 -1.07 24.08
CA VAL A 564 19.62 -1.38 22.73
C VAL A 564 20.39 -2.54 22.12
N VAL A 565 19.70 -3.65 21.83
CA VAL A 565 20.29 -4.76 21.08
C VAL A 565 19.97 -4.69 19.60
N ALA A 566 18.77 -4.24 19.23
CA ALA A 566 18.33 -4.08 17.86
C ALA A 566 17.36 -2.91 17.73
N THR A 567 17.34 -2.24 16.57
CA THR A 567 16.39 -1.16 16.30
C THR A 567 16.04 -1.09 14.81
N ASN A 568 14.82 -0.67 14.49
CA ASN A 568 14.38 -0.40 13.12
C ASN A 568 13.11 0.49 13.12
N THR A 569 12.67 0.96 11.95
CA THR A 569 11.42 1.71 11.77
C THR A 569 10.82 1.44 10.39
N ALA A 570 9.50 1.42 10.30
CA ALA A 570 8.78 1.37 9.02
C ALA A 570 8.76 2.74 8.30
N GLY A 571 9.16 3.80 9.02
CA GLY A 571 9.31 5.16 8.49
C GLY A 571 8.44 6.19 9.17
N ALA A 572 8.23 7.31 8.48
CA ALA A 572 7.53 8.48 9.03
C ALA A 572 6.11 8.11 9.52
N GLY A 573 5.77 8.55 10.73
CA GLY A 573 4.47 8.28 11.35
C GLY A 573 4.30 6.88 11.95
N THR A 574 5.34 6.03 11.89
CA THR A 574 5.36 4.70 12.50
C THR A 574 6.24 4.68 13.75
N PRO A 575 6.03 3.76 14.70
CA PRO A 575 6.90 3.63 15.87
C PRO A 575 8.36 3.38 15.49
N ILE A 576 9.25 3.93 16.30
CA ILE A 576 10.65 3.50 16.37
C ILE A 576 10.68 2.23 17.23
N MET A 577 11.03 1.11 16.61
CA MET A 577 11.10 -0.19 17.28
C MET A 577 12.49 -0.39 17.87
N VAL A 578 12.52 -0.75 19.15
CA VAL A 578 13.76 -0.94 19.91
C VAL A 578 13.63 -2.20 20.74
N LEU A 579 14.46 -3.20 20.44
CA LEU A 579 14.56 -4.41 21.23
C LEU A 579 15.65 -4.22 22.29
N THR A 580 15.31 -4.53 23.53
CA THR A 580 16.25 -4.48 24.66
C THR A 580 16.82 -5.85 24.99
N ALA A 581 17.94 -5.89 25.71
CA ALA A 581 18.55 -7.14 26.17
C ALA A 581 17.64 -7.97 27.09
N GLY A 582 16.62 -7.36 27.69
CA GLY A 582 15.59 -8.06 28.47
C GLY A 582 14.59 -8.86 27.62
N GLY A 583 14.68 -8.80 26.29
CA GLY A 583 13.79 -9.51 25.37
C GLY A 583 12.47 -8.79 25.08
N VAL A 584 12.36 -7.52 25.47
CA VAL A 584 11.16 -6.70 25.26
C VAL A 584 11.38 -5.77 24.07
N LEU A 585 10.46 -5.80 23.12
CA LEU A 585 10.39 -4.88 21.99
C LEU A 585 9.52 -3.70 22.40
N HIS A 586 10.09 -2.50 22.33
CA HIS A 586 9.45 -1.24 22.65
C HIS A 586 9.18 -0.45 21.37
N GLY A 587 8.08 0.30 21.36
CA GLY A 587 7.69 1.19 20.28
C GLY A 587 7.64 2.60 20.80
N TYR A 588 8.44 3.49 20.23
CA TYR A 588 8.51 4.89 20.62
C TYR A 588 7.93 5.79 19.53
N ASP A 589 7.20 6.82 19.92
CA ASP A 589 6.76 7.86 19.00
C ASP A 589 7.97 8.69 18.53
N PRO A 590 8.22 8.81 17.22
CA PRO A 590 9.42 9.46 16.69
C PRO A 590 9.49 10.97 16.97
N MET A 591 8.37 11.62 17.28
CA MET A 591 8.36 13.07 17.53
C MET A 591 8.55 13.44 19.00
N SER A 592 7.83 12.75 19.88
CA SER A 592 7.80 13.01 21.32
C SER A 592 8.83 12.18 22.08
N GLY A 593 9.30 11.07 21.52
CA GLY A 593 10.15 10.09 22.19
C GLY A 593 9.43 9.28 23.27
N ALA A 594 8.10 9.42 23.39
CA ALA A 594 7.31 8.68 24.36
C ALA A 594 7.17 7.20 23.95
N GLU A 595 7.25 6.28 24.91
CA GLU A 595 6.89 4.88 24.69
C GLU A 595 5.37 4.79 24.45
N ILE A 596 4.98 4.24 23.30
CA ILE A 596 3.58 4.08 22.91
C ILE A 596 3.12 2.62 22.94
N ALA A 597 4.05 1.67 22.87
CA ALA A 597 3.76 0.24 22.92
C ALA A 597 4.96 -0.56 23.43
N ARG A 598 4.69 -1.75 23.96
CA ARG A 598 5.72 -2.75 24.28
C ARG A 598 5.17 -4.16 24.23
N THR A 599 6.00 -5.11 23.81
CA THR A 599 5.67 -6.54 23.83
C THR A 599 6.90 -7.37 24.17
N THR A 600 6.74 -8.47 24.91
CA THR A 600 7.83 -9.42 25.14
C THR A 600 7.95 -10.32 23.92
N VAL A 601 9.12 -10.32 23.28
CA VAL A 601 9.35 -11.07 22.04
C VAL A 601 10.28 -12.26 22.29
N LEU A 602 11.38 -12.07 23.02
CA LEU A 602 12.30 -13.17 23.29
C LEU A 602 11.81 -14.05 24.44
N ALA A 603 11.95 -15.36 24.30
CA ALA A 603 11.58 -16.34 25.32
C ALA A 603 12.41 -16.21 26.60
N ALA A 604 13.64 -15.69 26.49
CA ALA A 604 14.52 -15.38 27.61
C ALA A 604 15.36 -14.11 27.33
N PRO A 605 15.83 -13.41 28.37
CA PRO A 605 16.79 -12.31 28.21
C PRO A 605 18.03 -12.76 27.44
N LEU A 606 18.59 -11.84 26.65
CA LEU A 606 19.77 -12.11 25.84
C LEU A 606 20.99 -12.38 26.73
N ALA A 607 21.60 -13.55 26.59
CA ALA A 607 22.81 -13.89 27.31
C ALA A 607 23.99 -13.00 26.87
N PRO A 608 24.92 -12.63 27.77
CA PRO A 608 26.11 -11.87 27.40
C PRO A 608 26.89 -12.56 26.27
N GLY A 609 27.16 -11.85 25.18
CA GLY A 609 27.90 -12.38 24.02
C GLY A 609 27.07 -13.21 23.04
N ALA A 610 25.78 -13.42 23.28
CA ALA A 610 24.88 -14.02 22.30
C ALA A 610 24.74 -13.13 21.05
N PRO A 611 24.47 -13.72 19.86
CA PRO A 611 24.16 -12.95 18.66
C PRO A 611 23.03 -11.94 18.91
N ALA A 612 23.23 -10.70 18.50
CA ALA A 612 22.19 -9.68 18.60
C ALA A 612 21.02 -10.07 17.67
N PRO A 613 19.77 -10.01 18.15
CA PRO A 613 18.62 -10.16 17.28
C PRO A 613 18.58 -9.07 16.20
N VAL A 614 17.83 -9.34 15.16
CA VAL A 614 17.60 -8.51 13.99
C VAL A 614 16.11 -8.14 13.97
N ILE A 615 15.82 -6.91 13.58
CA ILE A 615 14.45 -6.47 13.27
C ILE A 615 14.44 -6.16 11.78
N VAL A 616 13.64 -6.90 11.01
CA VAL A 616 13.38 -6.63 9.60
C VAL A 616 12.00 -6.00 9.48
N VAL A 617 11.82 -5.03 8.59
CA VAL A 617 10.58 -4.25 8.50
C VAL A 617 10.16 -4.10 7.05
N ASP A 618 8.92 -4.49 6.77
CA ASP A 618 8.24 -4.31 5.49
C ASP A 618 7.22 -3.16 5.56
N SER A 619 6.30 -3.03 4.59
CA SER A 619 5.28 -1.97 4.57
C SER A 619 4.16 -2.11 5.61
N ASN A 620 3.93 -3.32 6.12
CA ASN A 620 2.79 -3.67 6.98
C ASN A 620 3.20 -4.39 8.29
N ARG A 621 4.38 -5.01 8.35
CA ARG A 621 4.84 -5.92 9.41
C ARG A 621 6.33 -5.74 9.71
N ALA A 622 6.70 -6.12 10.93
CA ALA A 622 8.09 -6.32 11.30
C ALA A 622 8.33 -7.78 11.68
N TYR A 623 9.54 -8.26 11.48
CA TYR A 623 9.96 -9.62 11.81
C TYR A 623 11.12 -9.55 12.79
N VAL A 624 11.00 -10.27 13.89
CA VAL A 624 12.01 -10.30 14.96
C VAL A 624 12.37 -11.75 15.24
N ASN A 625 13.65 -12.09 15.11
CA ASN A 625 14.16 -13.43 15.37
C ASN A 625 14.39 -13.65 16.88
N ASP A 626 14.07 -14.86 17.34
CA ASP A 626 14.54 -15.42 18.59
C ASP A 626 15.34 -16.69 18.29
N SER A 627 16.67 -16.51 18.22
CA SER A 627 17.61 -17.60 17.93
C SER A 627 17.54 -18.75 18.94
N ALA A 628 17.34 -18.43 20.23
CA ALA A 628 17.33 -19.44 21.29
C ALA A 628 16.08 -20.32 21.20
N ALA A 629 14.94 -19.72 20.86
CA ALA A 629 13.68 -20.43 20.68
C ALA A 629 13.49 -21.00 19.26
N ARG A 630 14.39 -20.70 18.31
CA ARG A 630 14.32 -21.08 16.89
C ARG A 630 13.04 -20.61 16.21
N VAL A 631 12.67 -19.35 16.45
CA VAL A 631 11.47 -18.75 15.88
C VAL A 631 11.73 -17.36 15.31
N VAL A 632 10.86 -16.95 14.39
CA VAL A 632 10.74 -15.56 13.95
C VAL A 632 9.32 -15.09 14.25
N HIS A 633 9.18 -14.00 15.00
CA HIS A 633 7.90 -13.40 15.31
C HIS A 633 7.54 -12.36 14.27
N GLU A 634 6.35 -12.47 13.68
CA GLU A 634 5.76 -11.38 12.92
C GLU A 634 5.03 -10.44 13.88
N ILE A 635 5.36 -9.16 13.80
CA ILE A 635 4.87 -8.09 14.65
C ILE A 635 4.03 -7.13 13.81
N ASP A 636 2.81 -6.89 14.24
CA ASP A 636 1.96 -5.83 13.72
C ASP A 636 2.31 -4.52 14.44
N TYR A 637 3.22 -3.75 13.86
CA TYR A 637 3.65 -2.49 14.45
C TYR A 637 2.59 -1.38 14.40
N ASN A 638 1.54 -1.55 13.60
CA ASN A 638 0.39 -0.65 13.56
C ASN A 638 -0.66 -1.01 14.63
N ASP A 639 -0.52 -2.15 15.29
CA ASP A 639 -1.40 -2.64 16.35
C ASP A 639 -0.63 -2.91 17.64
N ASN A 640 -0.05 -1.84 18.21
CA ASN A 640 0.65 -1.85 19.50
C ASN A 640 1.73 -2.94 19.64
N LEU A 641 2.47 -3.20 18.55
CA LEU A 641 3.50 -4.26 18.50
C LEU A 641 2.96 -5.66 18.82
N ARG A 642 1.68 -5.94 18.52
CA ARG A 642 1.10 -7.27 18.73
C ARG A 642 1.85 -8.31 17.88
N ILE A 643 2.17 -9.46 18.49
CA ILE A 643 2.64 -10.62 17.75
C ILE A 643 1.46 -11.14 16.91
N ALA A 644 1.56 -11.01 15.59
CA ALA A 644 0.53 -11.45 14.65
C ALA A 644 0.59 -12.96 14.43
N ARG A 645 1.79 -13.49 14.24
CA ARG A 645 2.09 -14.92 14.08
C ARG A 645 3.54 -15.21 14.45
N THR A 646 3.91 -16.48 14.49
CA THR A 646 5.26 -16.95 14.81
C THR A 646 5.65 -18.08 13.88
N PHE A 647 6.75 -17.92 13.17
CA PHE A 647 7.33 -18.95 12.30
C PHE A 647 8.31 -19.79 13.12
N THR A 648 8.11 -21.10 13.16
CA THR A 648 9.04 -22.03 13.81
C THR A 648 9.99 -22.62 12.78
N LEU A 649 11.28 -22.65 13.11
CA LEU A 649 12.34 -23.10 12.21
C LEU A 649 13.09 -24.28 12.81
N ASP A 650 13.68 -25.10 11.93
CA ASP A 650 14.56 -26.21 12.30
C ASP A 650 15.97 -25.74 12.71
N ILE A 651 16.35 -24.52 12.31
CA ILE A 651 17.64 -23.87 12.55
C ILE A 651 17.53 -22.70 13.54
N ALA A 652 18.66 -22.20 14.06
CA ALA A 652 18.68 -20.95 14.81
C ALA A 652 18.68 -19.74 13.84
N PRO A 653 17.64 -18.88 13.83
CA PRO A 653 17.57 -17.74 12.91
C PRO A 653 18.49 -16.58 13.33
N ASP A 654 19.80 -16.75 13.36
CA ASP A 654 20.75 -15.72 13.85
C ASP A 654 20.83 -14.49 12.95
N LEU A 655 20.69 -14.71 11.64
CA LEU A 655 20.80 -13.70 10.60
C LEU A 655 19.55 -13.78 9.72
N MET A 656 18.98 -12.65 9.36
CA MET A 656 17.88 -12.63 8.40
C MET A 656 17.82 -11.33 7.58
N VAL A 657 17.30 -11.45 6.36
CA VAL A 657 16.96 -10.31 5.50
C VAL A 657 15.69 -10.60 4.70
N GLU A 658 14.92 -9.56 4.41
CA GLU A 658 13.76 -9.64 3.53
C GLU A 658 14.14 -9.50 2.06
N THR A 659 13.46 -10.27 1.23
CA THR A 659 13.50 -10.27 -0.22
C THR A 659 12.08 -10.32 -0.80
N GLY A 660 11.91 -10.08 -2.10
CA GLY A 660 10.61 -10.08 -2.77
C GLY A 660 9.94 -8.71 -2.88
N ARG A 661 10.76 -7.65 -2.98
CA ARG A 661 10.33 -6.26 -2.94
C ARG A 661 11.14 -5.36 -3.87
#